data_AF-A0AA42C766-F1
#
_entry.id   AF-A0AA42C766-F1
#
_cell.length_a   1.000
_cell.length_b   1.000
_cell.length_c   1.000
_cell.angle_alpha   90.00
_cell.angle_beta   90.00
_cell.angle_gamma   90.00
#
_symmetry.space_group_name_H-M   'P 1'
#
loop_
_entity.id
_entity.type
_entity.pdbx_description
1 polymer ?
#
loop_
_entity_poly.entity_id
_entity_poly.type
_entity_poly.pdbx_seq_one_letter_code
_entity_poly.pdbx_strand_id
1 'polypeptide(L)'
;MKKRLPGLLFLLMFLSWISDVYAWEGMPTPKLHVDGRYLKDPHGNTVNLHGFAQTYSPWFNERGTQWTNYDVNGCLAYNQGLIDDILDAGWKMNFLRLHMDPYWSNTPGCTPDGHELPNCFNEDRFRKYLDEVFIPMAEYAISKGLYVIMRPPGVSPEVIGVEDDYNYAQYLMTVWDIVSKHPKIKNSDEIMLELANEPVRIRLADGTEGSNAQAHFDVLKQIFQPIVNKIRENGFHNVLWIPGSGYQSQYKGFALNPIEGENIGYAVHVYPGWFGSADGYEVFKQEWDEQVKPVADFAPIVITEMDWADEKYESSWGKGHTGTAGGDGFGANFKKIMDETGNVSWLLFTSPDLLAQFTGEPPAEGEPYTFLNDPEACPWPVYHWYQEYANENYPRPDFQYQSQSDNGDGTYSNPLIFADFPDPDVIRVGDVYYMVSTTMHIFPGATILKSFDLVNWEYCSNPLEKIESSACFDLDGCDRYGHGQWATSLKYNNGTYYLLFTTLEEGSYLLTATDPEGPWEKQKLADTFYDPGLFFDEDGKTYVAYGINTLKIAELDEDFSVVPGSAQDVYTYTVKEGLEGSHLYKINGYYYIYATYGGWPAYQVALRSTNIYGPYEEKLLLDDDNIHQGALVETQTGEWWTVLFYDKGAFGRLPNLQPVTWVDNWPEIGVDGKGVTTYTKPNVGRDYPVKVLPTNDNFRNYKPGMQWGWNHNPDNTKWSLTERPDYLRLETVSVVNDLTQARNTLTQRIFGYPSDLDKSFGTIKMDIENMLEGDVAGLAVFQDPYAYVGVKVIDGQKVLVMMNDGTMVTGAAIEGIEVYLRAVASYNTSMAGFYFSLDNETYTKIGTDLDMKFDLSVFTGNKFSIFNFATVQTGGYVDLDWFSTEEFFSEETFYDDAFEGYSEESLTLTDLIVEGGDVELLTGGTASLSVQAVFADGRTEDVSIGATYDNPKPEIIQIVNGNIIADADGEVTVTVTYQGGLGNPVSRQFTVTSSTFPLTSGLFNPSIYANGTFDETTATLVTGQYGFGGWKYDAGIDLSDYKYLVVRLEKAATCSPSFRLFDSNSYWDGAAEYDFGNRTEMTVPLYNMYKKDTDTKLDPSHIYIIGFWTLGGCPVEIAEVFLTNTIDEGTIPTDVSEIPIRNHDETELVDVYSVMGIKLRSDVIRKNATKGLPAGVYIVGNQKVVEIGLGF
;
A
#
# COMPACT_ATOMS: atom_id res chain seq x y z
N MET A 1 62.31 42.23 -31.31
CA MET A 1 61.08 42.96 -31.69
C MET A 1 60.01 41.95 -32.04
N LYS A 2 58.79 42.16 -31.53
CA LYS A 2 57.68 41.19 -31.36
C LYS A 2 56.72 41.12 -32.57
N LYS A 3 56.19 39.89 -32.79
CA LYS A 3 54.80 39.45 -33.13
C LYS A 3 54.12 40.00 -34.41
N ARG A 4 53.68 39.19 -35.39
CA ARG A 4 52.54 38.22 -35.56
C ARG A 4 51.31 38.84 -36.27
N LEU A 5 50.81 38.10 -37.29
CA LEU A 5 49.53 38.01 -38.04
C LEU A 5 48.41 39.07 -37.85
N PRO A 6 47.61 39.36 -38.91
CA PRO A 6 46.34 38.61 -39.12
C PRO A 6 45.84 38.46 -40.59
N GLY A 7 44.83 37.61 -40.83
CA GLY A 7 43.82 37.86 -41.89
C GLY A 7 43.32 36.68 -42.76
N LEU A 8 42.13 36.17 -42.42
CA LEU A 8 41.08 35.55 -43.25
C LEU A 8 41.29 34.19 -43.96
N LEU A 9 40.58 33.18 -43.44
CA LEU A 9 39.78 32.25 -44.24
C LEU A 9 38.50 31.90 -43.46
N PHE A 10 37.36 32.30 -44.03
CA PHE A 10 35.99 31.99 -43.62
C PHE A 10 35.56 30.74 -44.39
N LEU A 11 35.22 29.64 -43.71
CA LEU A 11 34.11 28.70 -43.96
C LEU A 11 34.41 27.33 -43.31
N LEU A 12 33.34 26.69 -42.82
CA LEU A 12 33.19 25.29 -42.36
C LEU A 12 33.55 24.99 -40.90
N MET A 13 32.62 25.37 -40.01
CA MET A 13 32.24 24.54 -38.87
C MET A 13 30.70 24.59 -38.77
N PHE A 14 30.03 23.73 -39.54
CA PHE A 14 28.72 23.24 -39.14
C PHE A 14 29.02 22.18 -38.07
N LEU A 15 29.01 22.58 -36.80
CA LEU A 15 28.75 21.65 -35.71
C LEU A 15 27.24 21.42 -35.77
N SER A 16 26.84 20.27 -36.33
CA SER A 16 25.54 19.69 -36.02
C SER A 16 25.52 19.47 -34.51
N TRP A 17 24.85 20.35 -33.79
CA TRP A 17 24.23 19.93 -32.54
C TRP A 17 23.22 18.88 -32.96
N ILE A 18 23.56 17.60 -32.79
CA ILE A 18 22.53 16.58 -32.72
C ILE A 18 21.82 16.94 -31.42
N SER A 19 20.64 17.54 -31.53
CA SER A 19 19.72 17.64 -30.41
C SER A 19 19.41 16.21 -30.01
N ASP A 20 19.76 15.84 -28.79
CA ASP A 20 19.32 14.56 -28.24
C ASP A 20 17.79 14.58 -28.25
N VAL A 21 17.20 13.60 -28.93
CA VAL A 21 15.75 13.43 -29.04
C VAL A 21 15.27 12.66 -27.81
N TYR A 22 14.28 13.19 -27.10
CA TYR A 22 13.64 12.58 -25.93
C TYR A 22 12.12 12.57 -26.14
N ALA A 23 11.39 11.71 -25.40
CA ALA A 23 9.93 11.71 -25.26
C ALA A 23 9.34 13.13 -25.31
N TRP A 24 9.95 14.00 -24.51
CA TRP A 24 10.05 15.43 -24.74
C TRP A 24 11.28 15.97 -24.01
N GLU A 25 11.71 17.19 -24.35
CA GLU A 25 12.91 17.80 -23.78
C GLU A 25 12.87 17.79 -22.24
N GLY A 26 13.83 17.10 -21.62
CA GLY A 26 13.94 17.02 -20.15
C GLY A 26 12.92 16.11 -19.46
N MET A 27 12.23 15.22 -20.18
CA MET A 27 11.25 14.30 -19.60
C MET A 27 11.89 13.41 -18.52
N PRO A 28 11.42 13.45 -17.26
CA PRO A 28 11.99 12.67 -16.17
C PRO A 28 11.39 11.27 -16.09
N THR A 29 12.21 10.29 -15.70
CA THR A 29 11.78 8.89 -15.47
C THR A 29 12.09 8.45 -14.04
N PRO A 30 11.52 9.12 -13.01
CA PRO A 30 11.68 8.67 -11.62
C PRO A 30 11.12 7.26 -11.41
N LYS A 31 11.44 6.65 -10.28
CA LYS A 31 10.81 5.37 -9.93
C LYS A 31 9.31 5.54 -9.70
N LEU A 32 8.49 4.84 -10.48
CA LEU A 32 7.04 4.81 -10.26
C LEU A 32 6.65 3.69 -9.29
N HIS A 33 5.60 3.95 -8.52
CA HIS A 33 5.03 2.98 -7.58
C HIS A 33 3.51 3.07 -7.55
N VAL A 34 2.86 2.04 -6.99
CA VAL A 34 1.42 2.01 -6.78
C VAL A 34 1.11 2.52 -5.37
N ASP A 35 0.25 3.53 -5.29
CA ASP A 35 -0.29 4.08 -4.04
C ASP A 35 -1.82 4.18 -4.14
N GLY A 36 -2.50 3.35 -3.36
CA GLY A 36 -3.92 3.07 -3.52
C GLY A 36 -4.22 2.62 -4.96
N ARG A 37 -5.19 3.27 -5.60
CA ARG A 37 -5.57 2.98 -7.00
C ARG A 37 -4.67 3.65 -8.04
N TYR A 38 -3.73 4.51 -7.66
CA TYR A 38 -2.98 5.34 -8.60
C TYR A 38 -1.56 4.82 -8.81
N LEU A 39 -1.05 5.03 -10.02
CA LEU A 39 0.38 5.00 -10.30
C LEU A 39 0.92 6.40 -9.96
N LYS A 40 1.97 6.48 -9.14
CA LYS A 40 2.54 7.75 -8.67
C LYS A 40 4.05 7.82 -8.83
N ASP A 41 4.55 9.04 -8.96
CA ASP A 41 5.97 9.35 -8.79
C ASP A 41 6.35 9.46 -7.29
N PRO A 42 7.64 9.57 -6.95
CA PRO A 42 8.09 9.60 -5.55
C PRO A 42 7.60 10.80 -4.72
N HIS A 43 7.03 11.83 -5.36
CA HIS A 43 6.48 13.01 -4.68
C HIS A 43 4.97 12.91 -4.47
N GLY A 44 4.35 11.81 -4.94
CA GLY A 44 2.93 11.56 -4.81
C GLY A 44 2.09 12.16 -5.93
N ASN A 45 2.69 12.64 -7.02
CA ASN A 45 1.94 13.10 -8.19
C ASN A 45 1.38 11.89 -8.94
N THR A 46 0.13 11.97 -9.39
CA THR A 46 -0.50 10.92 -10.20
C THR A 46 0.16 10.87 -11.59
N VAL A 47 0.41 9.66 -12.08
CA VAL A 47 1.04 9.42 -13.38
C VAL A 47 0.17 8.49 -14.21
N ASN A 48 -0.23 8.92 -15.41
CA ASN A 48 -0.85 8.07 -16.42
C ASN A 48 0.07 7.99 -17.65
N LEU A 49 0.50 6.77 -17.97
CA LEU A 49 1.44 6.50 -19.05
C LEU A 49 0.71 6.37 -20.39
N HIS A 50 1.29 6.97 -21.42
CA HIS A 50 0.78 7.03 -22.79
C HIS A 50 1.89 6.65 -23.76
N GLY A 51 1.64 5.65 -24.61
CA GLY A 51 2.74 4.95 -25.27
C GLY A 51 2.40 4.22 -26.56
N PHE A 52 3.33 3.36 -26.96
CA PHE A 52 3.20 2.49 -28.12
C PHE A 52 3.80 1.11 -27.83
N ALA A 53 3.56 0.15 -28.71
CA ALA A 53 4.12 -1.19 -28.59
C ALA A 53 5.10 -1.49 -29.72
N GLN A 54 6.13 -2.29 -29.42
CA GLN A 54 7.11 -2.72 -30.42
C GLN A 54 7.42 -4.21 -30.26
N THR A 55 7.34 -4.91 -31.39
CA THR A 55 7.64 -6.34 -31.50
C THR A 55 8.86 -6.57 -32.37
N TYR A 56 9.85 -7.29 -31.85
CA TYR A 56 11.14 -7.49 -32.50
C TYR A 56 11.13 -8.78 -33.29
N SER A 57 10.44 -8.80 -34.44
CA SER A 57 10.39 -9.97 -35.32
C SER A 57 10.47 -9.56 -36.80
N PRO A 58 11.04 -10.41 -37.68
CA PRO A 58 11.01 -10.16 -39.12
C PRO A 58 9.61 -10.02 -39.71
N TRP A 59 8.55 -10.39 -39.00
CA TRP A 59 7.19 -10.09 -39.48
C TRP A 59 6.84 -8.61 -39.33
N PHE A 60 7.26 -7.99 -38.22
CA PHE A 60 6.88 -6.64 -37.79
C PHE A 60 7.83 -5.53 -38.27
N ASN A 61 8.92 -5.87 -38.96
CA ASN A 61 9.82 -4.92 -39.61
C ASN A 61 9.49 -4.73 -41.10
N GLU A 62 8.22 -4.49 -41.41
CA GLU A 62 7.68 -4.41 -42.77
C GLU A 62 7.76 -5.75 -43.55
N ARG A 63 7.38 -6.86 -42.89
CA ARG A 63 7.32 -8.21 -43.49
C ARG A 63 8.66 -8.75 -43.98
N GLY A 64 9.74 -8.45 -43.26
CA GLY A 64 11.04 -9.11 -43.37
C GLY A 64 11.99 -8.41 -44.32
N THR A 65 11.69 -7.16 -44.67
CA THR A 65 12.45 -6.37 -45.65
C THR A 65 13.66 -5.68 -45.02
N GLN A 66 13.60 -5.35 -43.72
CA GLN A 66 14.63 -4.56 -43.04
C GLN A 66 15.74 -5.44 -42.44
N TRP A 67 15.37 -6.51 -41.73
CA TRP A 67 16.32 -7.48 -41.16
C TRP A 67 15.69 -8.87 -41.02
N THR A 68 16.52 -9.91 -41.01
CA THR A 68 16.09 -11.32 -40.88
C THR A 68 17.25 -12.20 -40.43
N ASN A 69 17.05 -13.52 -40.34
CA ASN A 69 18.07 -14.52 -39.99
C ASN A 69 18.84 -14.22 -38.68
N TYR A 70 18.14 -13.75 -37.65
CA TYR A 70 18.71 -13.43 -36.34
C TYR A 70 19.81 -12.35 -36.39
N ASP A 71 19.71 -11.40 -37.35
CA ASP A 71 20.59 -10.24 -37.42
C ASP A 71 20.28 -9.24 -36.29
N VAL A 72 21.01 -9.39 -35.18
CA VAL A 72 20.90 -8.51 -34.00
C VAL A 72 21.20 -7.06 -34.34
N ASN A 73 22.25 -6.79 -35.13
CA ASN A 73 22.64 -5.41 -35.45
C ASN A 73 21.59 -4.72 -36.33
N GLY A 74 21.07 -5.44 -37.34
CA GLY A 74 19.97 -4.95 -38.16
C GLY A 74 18.70 -4.71 -37.35
N CYS A 75 18.39 -5.60 -36.41
CA CYS A 75 17.27 -5.45 -35.48
C CYS A 75 17.40 -4.20 -34.61
N LEU A 76 18.54 -4.03 -33.93
CA LEU A 76 18.78 -2.87 -33.06
C LEU A 76 18.73 -1.57 -33.86
N ALA A 77 19.49 -1.48 -34.97
CA ALA A 77 19.59 -0.24 -35.75
C ALA A 77 18.23 0.22 -36.30
N TYR A 78 17.42 -0.70 -36.83
CA TYR A 78 16.10 -0.37 -37.36
C TYR A 78 15.14 0.07 -36.24
N ASN A 79 15.06 -0.71 -35.16
CA ASN A 79 14.06 -0.46 -34.12
C ASN A 79 14.41 0.74 -33.23
N GLN A 80 15.70 1.00 -32.99
CA GLN A 80 16.16 2.23 -32.33
C GLN A 80 15.90 3.45 -33.22
N GLY A 81 16.12 3.33 -34.53
CA GLY A 81 15.78 4.37 -35.50
C GLY A 81 14.28 4.69 -35.53
N LEU A 82 13.41 3.69 -35.42
CA LEU A 82 11.97 3.93 -35.30
C LEU A 82 11.60 4.72 -34.04
N ILE A 83 12.24 4.46 -32.91
CA ILE A 83 12.03 5.25 -31.69
C ILE A 83 12.41 6.71 -31.96
N ASP A 84 13.58 6.94 -32.57
CA ASP A 84 14.01 8.29 -32.93
C ASP A 84 13.02 8.98 -33.89
N ASP A 85 12.60 8.29 -34.94
CA ASP A 85 11.69 8.84 -35.95
C ASP A 85 10.30 9.15 -35.38
N ILE A 86 9.78 8.32 -34.47
CA ILE A 86 8.50 8.58 -33.76
C ILE A 86 8.61 9.84 -32.90
N LEU A 87 9.69 9.98 -32.14
CA LEU A 87 9.89 11.14 -31.29
C LEU A 87 10.15 12.41 -32.11
N ASP A 88 10.91 12.30 -33.20
CA ASP A 88 11.13 13.39 -34.16
C ASP A 88 9.87 13.81 -34.91
N ALA A 89 8.92 12.88 -35.12
CA ALA A 89 7.57 13.19 -35.64
C ALA A 89 6.71 13.99 -34.64
N GLY A 90 7.20 14.19 -33.40
CA GLY A 90 6.60 15.05 -32.39
C GLY A 90 5.66 14.33 -31.42
N TRP A 91 5.56 13.01 -31.46
CA TRP A 91 4.75 12.24 -30.51
C TRP A 91 5.22 12.44 -29.07
N LYS A 92 4.27 12.68 -28.15
CA LYS A 92 4.54 12.76 -26.70
C LYS A 92 4.17 11.43 -26.03
N MET A 93 5.05 10.46 -26.17
CA MET A 93 4.89 9.14 -25.56
C MET A 93 5.90 8.99 -24.43
N ASN A 94 5.48 8.41 -23.30
CA ASN A 94 6.32 8.22 -22.11
C ASN A 94 6.54 6.74 -21.77
N PHE A 95 5.96 5.79 -22.50
CA PHE A 95 6.30 4.39 -22.34
C PHE A 95 6.28 3.57 -23.64
N LEU A 96 7.03 2.48 -23.61
CA LEU A 96 7.11 1.46 -24.65
C LEU A 96 6.71 0.09 -24.09
N ARG A 97 5.71 -0.55 -24.70
CA ARG A 97 5.46 -1.98 -24.47
C ARG A 97 6.39 -2.82 -25.35
N LEU A 98 7.33 -3.50 -24.71
CA LEU A 98 8.37 -4.31 -25.35
C LEU A 98 7.95 -5.78 -25.38
N HIS A 99 7.67 -6.31 -26.58
CA HIS A 99 7.36 -7.73 -26.76
C HIS A 99 8.63 -8.55 -27.02
N MET A 100 8.95 -9.46 -26.09
CA MET A 100 10.07 -10.39 -26.21
C MET A 100 9.79 -11.55 -27.20
N ASP A 101 9.58 -11.22 -28.48
CA ASP A 101 9.02 -12.12 -29.49
C ASP A 101 9.64 -13.54 -29.55
N PRO A 102 8.84 -14.62 -29.68
CA PRO A 102 9.31 -16.00 -29.75
C PRO A 102 10.28 -16.30 -30.87
N TYR A 103 10.38 -15.47 -31.91
CA TYR A 103 11.42 -15.57 -32.93
C TYR A 103 12.80 -15.78 -32.28
N TRP A 104 13.14 -15.01 -31.26
CA TRP A 104 14.43 -15.05 -30.60
C TRP A 104 14.60 -16.25 -29.68
N SER A 105 13.56 -16.61 -28.92
CA SER A 105 13.61 -17.65 -27.88
C SER A 105 13.34 -19.07 -28.40
N ASN A 106 12.62 -19.24 -29.50
CA ASN A 106 12.29 -20.56 -30.03
C ASN A 106 13.48 -21.23 -30.74
N THR A 107 13.50 -22.55 -30.69
CA THR A 107 14.44 -23.38 -31.46
C THR A 107 14.15 -23.22 -32.97
N PRO A 108 15.13 -22.80 -33.80
CA PRO A 108 14.89 -22.60 -35.23
C PRO A 108 14.38 -23.87 -35.93
N GLY A 109 13.31 -23.73 -36.71
CA GLY A 109 12.68 -24.84 -37.43
C GLY A 109 11.73 -25.71 -36.59
N CYS A 110 11.55 -25.40 -35.31
CA CYS A 110 10.47 -25.95 -34.51
C CYS A 110 9.12 -25.37 -34.96
N THR A 111 8.04 -26.16 -34.90
CA THR A 111 6.68 -25.71 -35.22
C THR A 111 5.88 -25.65 -33.92
N PRO A 112 5.43 -24.46 -33.50
CA PRO A 112 4.61 -24.33 -32.29
C PRO A 112 3.25 -25.01 -32.46
N ASP A 113 2.66 -25.47 -31.35
CA ASP A 113 1.38 -26.18 -31.33
C ASP A 113 0.19 -25.19 -31.39
N GLY A 114 0.06 -24.49 -32.52
CA GLY A 114 -1.06 -23.58 -32.82
C GLY A 114 -0.96 -22.21 -32.13
N HIS A 115 -0.51 -22.18 -30.87
CA HIS A 115 -0.10 -20.98 -30.16
C HIS A 115 1.42 -21.00 -30.06
N GLU A 116 2.07 -19.86 -30.26
CA GLU A 116 3.53 -19.74 -30.24
C GLU A 116 4.06 -19.90 -28.82
N LEU A 117 3.99 -21.10 -28.19
CA LEU A 117 4.69 -21.62 -26.99
C LEU A 117 3.96 -22.82 -26.34
N PRO A 118 4.58 -23.55 -25.39
CA PRO A 118 5.98 -23.50 -24.94
C PRO A 118 6.87 -24.63 -25.48
N ASN A 119 6.33 -25.54 -26.29
CA ASN A 119 7.02 -26.70 -26.83
C ASN A 119 8.30 -26.37 -27.64
N CYS A 120 8.40 -25.16 -28.21
CA CYS A 120 9.56 -24.70 -28.98
C CYS A 120 10.55 -23.83 -28.20
N PHE A 121 10.22 -23.42 -26.96
CA PHE A 121 11.04 -22.50 -26.17
C PHE A 121 12.43 -23.09 -25.88
N ASN A 122 13.46 -22.26 -26.01
CA ASN A 122 14.83 -22.62 -25.68
C ASN A 122 15.44 -21.60 -24.71
N GLU A 123 15.69 -22.03 -23.48
CA GLU A 123 16.18 -21.17 -22.40
C GLU A 123 17.52 -20.50 -22.75
N ASP A 124 18.48 -21.25 -23.31
CA ASP A 124 19.80 -20.72 -23.69
C ASP A 124 19.68 -19.60 -24.73
N ARG A 125 18.78 -19.77 -25.71
CA ARG A 125 18.50 -18.74 -26.72
C ARG A 125 17.81 -17.53 -26.11
N PHE A 126 16.83 -17.74 -25.22
CA PHE A 126 16.16 -16.65 -24.54
C PHE A 126 17.15 -15.82 -23.72
N ARG A 127 18.01 -16.44 -22.91
CA ARG A 127 19.08 -15.74 -22.16
C ARG A 127 19.99 -14.95 -23.08
N LYS A 128 20.45 -15.56 -24.18
CA LYS A 128 21.31 -14.90 -25.16
C LYS A 128 20.66 -13.63 -25.73
N TYR A 129 19.42 -13.70 -26.17
CA TYR A 129 18.76 -12.55 -26.84
C TYR A 129 18.07 -11.58 -25.88
N LEU A 130 17.85 -11.98 -24.62
CA LEU A 130 17.62 -11.03 -23.54
C LEU A 130 18.79 -10.05 -23.44
N ASP A 131 20.02 -10.55 -23.43
CA ASP A 131 21.25 -9.73 -23.40
C ASP A 131 21.55 -8.99 -24.71
N GLU A 132 21.34 -9.64 -25.86
CA GLU A 132 21.76 -9.10 -27.16
C GLU A 132 20.70 -8.21 -27.84
N VAL A 133 19.42 -8.34 -27.49
CA VAL A 133 18.32 -7.62 -28.17
C VAL A 133 17.47 -6.84 -27.16
N PHE A 134 16.81 -7.52 -26.22
CA PHE A 134 15.75 -6.90 -25.42
C PHE A 134 16.28 -5.89 -24.39
N ILE A 135 17.37 -6.20 -23.69
CA ILE A 135 18.01 -5.27 -22.76
C ILE A 135 18.56 -4.04 -23.51
N PRO A 136 19.34 -4.17 -24.60
CA PRO A 136 19.79 -3.00 -25.37
C PRO A 136 18.65 -2.13 -25.90
N MET A 137 17.51 -2.72 -26.29
CA MET A 137 16.34 -1.96 -26.70
C MET A 137 15.67 -1.22 -25.53
N ALA A 138 15.57 -1.87 -24.36
CA ALA A 138 15.04 -1.23 -23.16
C ALA A 138 15.94 -0.09 -22.69
N GLU A 139 17.26 -0.31 -22.58
CA GLU A 139 18.24 0.73 -22.25
C GLU A 139 18.17 1.91 -23.23
N TYR A 140 17.96 1.62 -24.53
CA TYR A 140 17.78 2.68 -25.52
C TYR A 140 16.49 3.47 -25.30
N ALA A 141 15.35 2.82 -25.11
CA ALA A 141 14.08 3.48 -24.82
C ALA A 141 14.18 4.35 -23.56
N ILE A 142 14.78 3.83 -22.48
CA ILE A 142 15.03 4.56 -21.23
C ILE A 142 15.91 5.79 -21.48
N SER A 143 16.98 5.66 -22.28
CA SER A 143 17.84 6.79 -22.65
C SER A 143 17.10 7.90 -23.41
N LYS A 144 15.91 7.62 -23.93
CA LYS A 144 15.02 8.55 -24.63
C LYS A 144 13.89 9.07 -23.74
N GLY A 145 13.87 8.75 -22.44
CA GLY A 145 12.81 9.14 -21.52
C GLY A 145 11.55 8.29 -21.67
N LEU A 146 11.68 6.99 -21.95
CA LEU A 146 10.55 6.06 -22.00
C LEU A 146 10.65 5.02 -20.89
N TYR A 147 9.58 4.84 -20.13
CA TYR A 147 9.38 3.63 -19.34
C TYR A 147 9.21 2.41 -20.25
N VAL A 148 9.53 1.22 -19.75
CA VAL A 148 9.45 -0.01 -20.54
C VAL A 148 8.58 -1.03 -19.83
N ILE A 149 7.47 -1.43 -20.45
CA ILE A 149 6.67 -2.58 -20.02
C ILE A 149 7.13 -3.79 -20.82
N MET A 150 7.87 -4.70 -20.18
CA MET A 150 8.28 -5.96 -20.80
C MET A 150 7.19 -7.01 -20.65
N ARG A 151 6.77 -7.61 -21.76
CA ARG A 151 5.86 -8.76 -21.77
C ARG A 151 6.59 -10.04 -22.19
N PRO A 152 6.10 -11.25 -21.83
CA PRO A 152 6.82 -12.48 -22.10
C PRO A 152 6.79 -12.79 -23.60
N PRO A 153 7.61 -13.74 -24.07
CA PRO A 153 7.47 -14.26 -25.42
C PRO A 153 6.08 -14.87 -25.62
N GLY A 154 5.48 -14.57 -26.78
CA GLY A 154 4.30 -15.23 -27.35
C GLY A 154 2.96 -14.82 -26.71
N VAL A 155 1.95 -15.67 -26.92
CA VAL A 155 0.57 -15.47 -26.46
C VAL A 155 0.12 -16.71 -25.69
N SER A 156 -0.73 -16.52 -24.69
CA SER A 156 -1.31 -17.61 -23.91
C SER A 156 -2.00 -18.64 -24.80
N PRO A 157 -1.89 -19.95 -24.46
CA PRO A 157 -2.81 -20.95 -24.99
C PRO A 157 -4.26 -20.56 -24.71
N GLU A 158 -5.18 -21.05 -25.55
CA GLU A 158 -6.62 -20.79 -25.40
C GLU A 158 -7.19 -21.28 -24.05
N VAL A 159 -6.61 -22.34 -23.50
CA VAL A 159 -6.97 -22.89 -22.18
C VAL A 159 -5.71 -23.03 -21.33
N ILE A 160 -5.72 -22.43 -20.14
CA ILE A 160 -4.66 -22.56 -19.13
C ILE A 160 -5.22 -23.01 -17.78
N GLY A 161 -4.38 -23.56 -16.92
CA GLY A 161 -4.74 -24.03 -15.58
C GLY A 161 -3.49 -24.19 -14.71
N VAL A 162 -3.67 -24.58 -13.44
CA VAL A 162 -2.51 -24.87 -12.55
C VAL A 162 -1.68 -26.02 -13.13
N GLU A 163 -2.37 -27.05 -13.63
CA GLU A 163 -1.81 -28.13 -14.44
C GLU A 163 -2.54 -28.11 -15.79
N ASP A 164 -1.87 -27.67 -16.85
CA ASP A 164 -2.41 -27.63 -18.21
C ASP A 164 -1.57 -28.45 -19.20
N ASP A 165 -2.15 -28.71 -20.36
CA ASP A 165 -1.54 -29.54 -21.41
C ASP A 165 -0.26 -28.92 -22.00
N TYR A 166 -0.06 -27.61 -21.80
CA TYR A 166 1.07 -26.83 -22.30
C TYR A 166 2.13 -26.60 -21.24
N ASN A 167 1.86 -26.84 -19.95
CA ASN A 167 2.68 -26.43 -18.82
C ASN A 167 2.97 -24.92 -18.81
N TYR A 168 1.97 -24.10 -19.14
CA TYR A 168 2.15 -22.67 -19.40
C TYR A 168 2.57 -21.89 -18.14
N ALA A 169 2.00 -22.19 -16.97
CA ALA A 169 2.40 -21.58 -15.70
C ALA A 169 3.89 -21.78 -15.40
N GLN A 170 4.41 -23.00 -15.62
CA GLN A 170 5.83 -23.30 -15.43
C GLN A 170 6.73 -22.63 -16.48
N TYR A 171 6.24 -22.47 -17.70
CA TYR A 171 6.92 -21.70 -18.73
C TYR A 171 7.09 -20.24 -18.30
N LEU A 172 6.01 -19.57 -17.87
CA LEU A 172 6.07 -18.19 -17.38
C LEU A 172 6.97 -18.07 -16.14
N MET A 173 6.88 -19.01 -15.20
CA MET A 173 7.78 -19.08 -14.04
C MET A 173 9.25 -19.10 -14.48
N THR A 174 9.59 -19.85 -15.52
CA THR A 174 10.96 -19.92 -16.05
C THR A 174 11.39 -18.58 -16.68
N VAL A 175 10.53 -17.98 -17.50
CA VAL A 175 10.81 -16.68 -18.14
C VAL A 175 11.03 -15.60 -17.08
N TRP A 176 10.12 -15.49 -16.11
CA TRP A 176 10.16 -14.44 -15.11
C TRP A 176 11.26 -14.65 -14.08
N ASP A 177 11.64 -15.89 -13.75
CA ASP A 177 12.82 -16.16 -12.93
C ASP A 177 14.11 -15.65 -13.61
N ILE A 178 14.20 -15.78 -14.94
CA ILE A 178 15.36 -15.30 -15.71
C ILE A 178 15.39 -13.78 -15.77
N VAL A 179 14.26 -13.16 -16.13
CA VAL A 179 14.15 -11.71 -16.36
C VAL A 179 14.35 -10.95 -15.04
N SER A 180 13.63 -11.32 -13.97
CA SER A 180 13.67 -10.60 -12.69
C SER A 180 15.00 -10.75 -11.93
N LYS A 181 15.79 -11.79 -12.19
CA LYS A 181 17.16 -11.93 -11.63
C LYS A 181 18.20 -11.09 -12.36
N HIS A 182 17.91 -10.62 -13.58
CA HIS A 182 18.92 -9.97 -14.39
C HIS A 182 19.28 -8.60 -13.77
N PRO A 183 20.54 -8.29 -13.47
CA PRO A 183 20.92 -7.10 -12.70
C PRO A 183 20.55 -5.78 -13.40
N LYS A 184 20.59 -5.74 -14.73
CA LYS A 184 20.15 -4.56 -15.51
C LYS A 184 18.63 -4.34 -15.51
N ILE A 185 17.85 -5.35 -15.11
CA ILE A 185 16.39 -5.28 -15.05
C ILE A 185 15.97 -5.04 -13.60
N LYS A 186 16.48 -5.83 -12.66
CA LYS A 186 16.23 -5.70 -11.22
C LYS A 186 16.53 -4.30 -10.68
N ASN A 187 17.60 -3.68 -11.16
CA ASN A 187 18.09 -2.40 -10.64
C ASN A 187 17.69 -1.19 -11.51
N SER A 188 16.82 -1.36 -12.50
CA SER A 188 16.28 -0.24 -13.28
C SER A 188 14.96 0.18 -12.67
N ASP A 189 14.76 1.48 -12.47
CA ASP A 189 13.53 2.04 -11.92
C ASP A 189 12.43 2.21 -12.99
N GLU A 190 12.80 2.14 -14.27
CA GLU A 190 11.95 2.43 -15.42
C GLU A 190 11.30 1.19 -16.05
N ILE A 191 11.75 -0.01 -15.69
CA ILE A 191 11.24 -1.28 -16.23
C ILE A 191 10.09 -1.81 -15.37
N MET A 192 9.00 -2.20 -16.02
CA MET A 192 7.82 -2.87 -15.45
C MET A 192 7.56 -4.17 -16.21
N LEU A 193 6.85 -5.12 -15.59
CA LEU A 193 6.62 -6.44 -16.19
C LEU A 193 5.12 -6.72 -16.35
N GLU A 194 4.69 -7.06 -17.55
CA GLU A 194 3.36 -7.60 -17.84
C GLU A 194 3.45 -9.13 -17.86
N LEU A 195 2.73 -9.84 -16.98
CA LEU A 195 3.08 -11.23 -16.68
C LEU A 195 2.66 -12.26 -17.74
N ALA A 196 1.62 -11.99 -18.53
CA ALA A 196 1.21 -12.80 -19.66
C ALA A 196 0.42 -11.97 -20.67
N ASN A 197 0.30 -12.48 -21.89
CA ASN A 197 -0.56 -11.92 -22.93
C ASN A 197 -1.74 -12.86 -23.23
N GLU A 198 -2.95 -12.33 -23.12
CA GLU A 198 -4.26 -12.86 -23.48
C GLU A 198 -4.63 -14.25 -22.94
N PRO A 199 -4.59 -14.50 -21.62
CA PRO A 199 -5.34 -15.63 -21.08
C PRO A 199 -6.82 -15.59 -21.53
N VAL A 200 -7.33 -16.69 -22.06
CA VAL A 200 -8.69 -16.75 -22.63
C VAL A 200 -9.63 -17.53 -21.72
N ARG A 201 -9.46 -18.85 -21.63
CA ARG A 201 -10.26 -19.74 -20.77
C ARG A 201 -9.36 -20.40 -19.73
N ILE A 202 -9.91 -20.57 -18.54
CA ILE A 202 -9.25 -21.09 -17.36
C ILE A 202 -9.88 -22.43 -17.03
N ARG A 203 -9.05 -23.46 -16.81
CA ARG A 203 -9.47 -24.80 -16.45
C ARG A 203 -9.44 -24.98 -14.94
N LEU A 204 -10.58 -25.38 -14.37
CA LEU A 204 -10.72 -25.75 -12.97
C LEU A 204 -10.22 -27.18 -12.71
N ALA A 205 -10.02 -27.54 -11.44
CA ALA A 205 -9.52 -28.86 -11.04
C ALA A 205 -10.47 -30.03 -11.41
N ASP A 206 -11.77 -29.75 -11.60
CA ASP A 206 -12.78 -30.72 -12.05
C ASP A 206 -12.79 -30.91 -13.58
N GLY A 207 -12.00 -30.12 -14.32
CA GLY A 207 -11.92 -30.11 -15.78
C GLY A 207 -12.85 -29.11 -16.47
N THR A 208 -13.66 -28.36 -15.73
CA THR A 208 -14.53 -27.30 -16.28
C THR A 208 -13.69 -26.15 -16.82
N GLU A 209 -14.09 -25.60 -17.98
CA GLU A 209 -13.42 -24.47 -18.62
C GLU A 209 -14.35 -23.25 -18.70
N GLY A 210 -13.85 -22.08 -18.31
CA GLY A 210 -14.60 -20.83 -18.36
C GLY A 210 -13.67 -19.64 -18.14
N SER A 211 -14.20 -18.42 -18.08
CA SER A 211 -13.35 -17.22 -17.99
C SER A 211 -13.80 -16.21 -16.95
N ASN A 212 -15.10 -16.11 -16.64
CA ASN A 212 -15.64 -14.98 -15.89
C ASN A 212 -16.30 -15.31 -14.53
N ALA A 213 -16.28 -16.56 -14.09
CA ALA A 213 -16.82 -16.93 -12.76
C ALA A 213 -15.73 -16.84 -11.69
N GLN A 214 -16.09 -16.59 -10.43
CA GLN A 214 -15.12 -16.40 -9.34
C GLN A 214 -14.07 -17.52 -9.24
N ALA A 215 -14.49 -18.78 -9.34
CA ALA A 215 -13.58 -19.93 -9.31
C ALA A 215 -12.46 -19.88 -10.38
N HIS A 216 -12.71 -19.26 -11.54
CA HIS A 216 -11.71 -19.09 -12.58
C HIS A 216 -10.68 -18.01 -12.21
N PHE A 217 -11.12 -16.94 -11.53
CA PHE A 217 -10.21 -15.92 -10.99
C PHE A 217 -9.38 -16.47 -9.83
N ASP A 218 -9.94 -17.35 -9.00
CA ASP A 218 -9.19 -18.04 -7.95
C ASP A 218 -8.07 -18.92 -8.54
N VAL A 219 -8.34 -19.60 -9.66
CA VAL A 219 -7.31 -20.35 -10.40
C VAL A 219 -6.30 -19.42 -11.07
N LEU A 220 -6.72 -18.27 -11.62
CA LEU A 220 -5.79 -17.26 -12.13
C LEU A 220 -4.81 -16.79 -11.04
N LYS A 221 -5.30 -16.50 -9.83
CA LYS A 221 -4.43 -16.19 -8.68
C LYS A 221 -3.48 -17.35 -8.36
N GLN A 222 -3.93 -18.60 -8.40
CA GLN A 222 -3.06 -19.77 -8.19
C GLN A 222 -1.94 -19.88 -9.24
N ILE A 223 -2.17 -19.41 -10.47
CA ILE A 223 -1.16 -19.37 -11.53
C ILE A 223 -0.18 -18.20 -11.33
N PHE A 224 -0.70 -16.99 -11.10
CA PHE A 224 0.10 -15.77 -11.12
C PHE A 224 0.74 -15.39 -9.77
N GLN A 225 0.12 -15.73 -8.64
CA GLN A 225 0.69 -15.42 -7.31
C GLN A 225 2.07 -16.07 -7.11
N PRO A 226 2.32 -17.34 -7.47
CA PRO A 226 3.66 -17.92 -7.36
C PRO A 226 4.70 -17.20 -8.23
N ILE A 227 4.30 -16.71 -9.41
CA ILE A 227 5.17 -15.94 -10.32
C ILE A 227 5.53 -14.59 -9.69
N VAL A 228 4.54 -13.87 -9.15
CA VAL A 228 4.74 -12.62 -8.41
C VAL A 228 5.70 -12.83 -7.24
N ASN A 229 5.46 -13.86 -6.43
CA ASN A 229 6.32 -14.21 -5.31
C ASN A 229 7.75 -14.48 -5.78
N LYS A 230 7.93 -15.21 -6.89
CA LYS A 230 9.26 -15.47 -7.46
C LYS A 230 9.98 -14.19 -7.90
N ILE A 231 9.28 -13.28 -8.58
CA ILE A 231 9.83 -12.00 -9.02
C ILE A 231 10.29 -11.16 -7.81
N ARG A 232 9.47 -11.10 -6.76
CA ARG A 232 9.78 -10.38 -5.51
C ARG A 232 10.93 -11.05 -4.74
N GLU A 233 10.98 -12.38 -4.68
CA GLU A 233 12.11 -13.15 -4.11
C GLU A 233 13.44 -12.85 -4.82
N ASN A 234 13.38 -12.59 -6.13
CA ASN A 234 14.55 -12.18 -6.90
C ASN A 234 14.96 -10.72 -6.64
N GLY A 235 14.12 -9.95 -5.94
CA GLY A 235 14.34 -8.57 -5.53
C GLY A 235 13.93 -7.53 -6.56
N PHE A 236 13.10 -7.89 -7.54
CA PHE A 236 12.48 -6.93 -8.46
C PHE A 236 11.20 -6.39 -7.81
N HIS A 237 11.18 -5.09 -7.49
CA HIS A 237 10.11 -4.45 -6.71
C HIS A 237 9.32 -3.39 -7.48
N ASN A 238 9.56 -3.23 -8.78
CA ASN A 238 8.76 -2.32 -9.62
C ASN A 238 7.38 -2.93 -9.96
N VAL A 239 6.58 -2.13 -10.67
CA VAL A 239 5.19 -2.45 -11.04
C VAL A 239 5.09 -3.74 -11.86
N LEU A 240 4.18 -4.62 -11.44
CA LEU A 240 3.76 -5.81 -12.15
C LEU A 240 2.33 -5.61 -12.66
N TRP A 241 2.14 -5.86 -13.95
CA TRP A 241 0.85 -5.78 -14.60
C TRP A 241 0.26 -7.18 -14.76
N ILE A 242 -0.80 -7.44 -13.99
CA ILE A 242 -1.47 -8.73 -13.90
C ILE A 242 -2.49 -8.86 -15.04
N PRO A 243 -2.47 -9.95 -15.82
CA PRO A 243 -3.42 -10.17 -16.89
C PRO A 243 -4.77 -10.70 -16.36
N GLY A 244 -5.86 -10.35 -17.04
CA GLY A 244 -7.17 -10.96 -16.87
C GLY A 244 -7.42 -12.14 -17.80
N SER A 245 -8.64 -12.67 -17.77
CA SER A 245 -9.13 -13.71 -18.68
C SER A 245 -9.95 -13.12 -19.84
N GLY A 246 -10.48 -13.99 -20.71
CA GLY A 246 -11.37 -13.57 -21.80
C GLY A 246 -10.67 -12.68 -22.81
N TYR A 247 -9.43 -13.00 -23.20
CA TYR A 247 -8.55 -12.13 -23.98
C TYR A 247 -8.22 -10.83 -23.23
N GLN A 248 -8.00 -10.92 -21.91
CA GLN A 248 -7.75 -9.76 -21.04
C GLN A 248 -8.89 -8.73 -21.01
N SER A 249 -10.15 -9.17 -21.14
CA SER A 249 -11.33 -8.31 -21.04
C SER A 249 -12.13 -8.51 -19.73
N GLN A 250 -11.68 -9.36 -18.80
CA GLN A 250 -12.43 -9.76 -17.60
C GLN A 250 -11.55 -9.73 -16.34
N TYR A 251 -11.96 -8.98 -15.29
CA TYR A 251 -11.19 -8.79 -14.06
C TYR A 251 -11.99 -8.84 -12.76
N LYS A 252 -13.34 -8.82 -12.83
CA LYS A 252 -14.19 -8.58 -11.67
C LYS A 252 -13.90 -9.48 -10.45
N GLY A 253 -13.51 -10.73 -10.66
CA GLY A 253 -13.23 -11.65 -9.55
C GLY A 253 -11.93 -11.38 -8.80
N PHE A 254 -11.01 -10.59 -9.35
CA PHE A 254 -9.83 -10.11 -8.62
C PHE A 254 -10.19 -9.12 -7.51
N ALA A 255 -11.36 -8.49 -7.54
CA ALA A 255 -11.78 -7.63 -6.43
C ALA A 255 -12.01 -8.43 -5.13
N LEU A 256 -12.49 -9.67 -5.24
CA LEU A 256 -12.72 -10.57 -4.10
C LEU A 256 -11.44 -11.28 -3.67
N ASN A 257 -10.59 -11.64 -4.62
CA ASN A 257 -9.37 -12.39 -4.36
C ASN A 257 -8.20 -11.83 -5.19
N PRO A 258 -7.68 -10.64 -4.84
CA PRO A 258 -6.65 -9.97 -5.62
C PRO A 258 -5.31 -10.69 -5.53
N ILE A 259 -4.42 -10.42 -6.48
CA ILE A 259 -3.00 -10.72 -6.31
C ILE A 259 -2.47 -9.91 -5.12
N GLU A 260 -1.75 -10.59 -4.24
CA GLU A 260 -1.14 -9.99 -3.05
C GLU A 260 0.30 -9.55 -3.35
N GLY A 261 0.69 -8.41 -2.78
CA GLY A 261 2.03 -7.84 -2.91
C GLY A 261 2.00 -6.33 -3.10
N GLU A 262 3.19 -5.71 -3.11
CA GLU A 262 3.37 -4.30 -3.46
C GLU A 262 3.41 -4.11 -4.99
N ASN A 263 3.13 -2.88 -5.45
CA ASN A 263 3.29 -2.47 -6.84
C ASN A 263 2.58 -3.39 -7.84
N ILE A 264 1.30 -3.65 -7.59
CA ILE A 264 0.44 -4.49 -8.44
C ILE A 264 -0.55 -3.60 -9.21
N GLY A 265 -0.57 -3.73 -10.53
CA GLY A 265 -1.58 -3.15 -11.42
C GLY A 265 -2.15 -4.20 -12.38
N TYR A 266 -3.12 -3.85 -13.22
CA TYR A 266 -3.75 -4.80 -14.15
C TYR A 266 -3.62 -4.37 -15.62
N ALA A 267 -3.22 -5.29 -16.49
CA ALA A 267 -3.08 -5.07 -17.93
C ALA A 267 -4.36 -5.50 -18.66
N VAL A 268 -5.00 -4.59 -19.38
CA VAL A 268 -6.32 -4.78 -20.02
C VAL A 268 -6.22 -4.61 -21.54
N HIS A 269 -7.00 -5.37 -22.29
CA HIS A 269 -7.15 -5.21 -23.75
C HIS A 269 -8.52 -4.63 -24.07
N VAL A 270 -8.58 -3.68 -25.01
CA VAL A 270 -9.83 -3.00 -25.38
C VAL A 270 -9.87 -2.74 -26.88
N TYR A 271 -10.86 -3.31 -27.57
CA TYR A 271 -11.07 -3.12 -29.01
C TYR A 271 -12.52 -2.72 -29.33
N PRO A 272 -12.78 -2.10 -30.50
CA PRO A 272 -14.13 -1.88 -30.99
C PRO A 272 -14.99 -3.16 -30.98
N GLY A 273 -16.17 -3.08 -30.37
CA GLY A 273 -17.09 -4.20 -30.17
C GLY A 273 -16.91 -4.96 -28.85
N TRP A 274 -15.77 -4.82 -28.17
CA TRP A 274 -15.58 -5.37 -26.83
C TRP A 274 -16.34 -4.50 -25.81
N PHE A 275 -16.75 -5.10 -24.69
CA PHE A 275 -17.56 -4.43 -23.68
C PHE A 275 -18.85 -3.81 -24.27
N GLY A 276 -19.40 -4.37 -25.35
CA GLY A 276 -20.54 -3.78 -26.04
C GLY A 276 -20.28 -2.39 -26.61
N SER A 277 -19.02 -1.99 -26.82
CA SER A 277 -18.64 -0.66 -27.32
C SER A 277 -19.15 -0.32 -28.73
N ALA A 278 -19.62 -1.32 -29.48
CA ALA A 278 -20.34 -1.11 -30.74
C ALA A 278 -21.81 -0.71 -30.56
N ASP A 279 -22.38 -0.96 -29.38
CA ASP A 279 -23.78 -0.69 -29.03
C ASP A 279 -24.00 0.69 -28.38
N GLY A 280 -22.92 1.48 -28.24
CA GLY A 280 -22.95 2.86 -27.76
C GLY A 280 -22.35 3.04 -26.37
N TYR A 281 -22.22 4.31 -25.96
CA TYR A 281 -21.55 4.71 -24.71
C TYR A 281 -22.09 4.02 -23.46
N GLU A 282 -23.42 3.97 -23.28
CA GLU A 282 -24.03 3.43 -22.05
C GLU A 282 -23.72 1.95 -21.84
N VAL A 283 -23.75 1.16 -22.92
CA VAL A 283 -23.39 -0.26 -22.85
C VAL A 283 -21.90 -0.41 -22.57
N PHE A 284 -21.05 0.39 -23.24
CA PHE A 284 -19.61 0.37 -23.00
C PHE A 284 -19.27 0.68 -21.55
N LYS A 285 -19.86 1.75 -21.00
CA LYS A 285 -19.64 2.15 -19.61
C LYS A 285 -20.13 1.06 -18.64
N GLN A 286 -21.30 0.49 -18.87
CA GLN A 286 -21.86 -0.56 -18.02
C GLN A 286 -20.95 -1.80 -17.98
N GLU A 287 -20.46 -2.25 -19.13
CA GLU A 287 -19.61 -3.44 -19.21
C GLU A 287 -18.19 -3.17 -18.66
N TRP A 288 -17.65 -1.95 -18.85
CA TRP A 288 -16.42 -1.52 -18.19
C TRP A 288 -16.58 -1.51 -16.66
N ASP A 289 -17.69 -0.97 -16.17
CA ASP A 289 -17.99 -0.91 -14.74
C ASP A 289 -18.20 -2.29 -14.13
N GLU A 290 -18.74 -3.25 -14.90
CA GLU A 290 -18.85 -4.63 -14.44
C GLU A 290 -17.49 -5.33 -14.41
N GLN A 291 -16.69 -5.20 -15.47
CA GLN A 291 -15.52 -6.06 -15.67
C GLN A 291 -14.20 -5.49 -15.19
N VAL A 292 -14.00 -4.17 -15.22
CA VAL A 292 -12.69 -3.51 -14.98
C VAL A 292 -12.74 -2.55 -13.79
N LYS A 293 -13.79 -1.75 -13.62
CA LYS A 293 -13.91 -0.84 -12.47
C LYS A 293 -13.63 -1.53 -11.11
N PRO A 294 -14.06 -2.78 -10.83
CA PRO A 294 -13.80 -3.41 -9.55
C PRO A 294 -12.33 -3.53 -9.19
N VAL A 295 -11.42 -3.66 -10.18
CA VAL A 295 -9.97 -3.62 -9.95
C VAL A 295 -9.41 -2.21 -10.07
N ALA A 296 -9.96 -1.37 -10.94
CA ALA A 296 -9.55 0.03 -11.08
C ALA A 296 -9.79 0.85 -9.81
N ASP A 297 -10.72 0.43 -8.93
CA ASP A 297 -11.00 1.11 -7.67
C ASP A 297 -9.91 0.94 -6.61
N PHE A 298 -9.02 -0.05 -6.73
CA PHE A 298 -7.92 -0.28 -5.78
C PHE A 298 -6.54 -0.46 -6.42
N ALA A 299 -6.43 -0.49 -7.75
CA ALA A 299 -5.15 -0.66 -8.45
C ALA A 299 -5.15 0.11 -9.79
N PRO A 300 -3.98 0.56 -10.28
CA PRO A 300 -3.88 1.21 -11.57
C PRO A 300 -4.09 0.21 -12.72
N ILE A 301 -4.56 0.74 -13.85
CA ILE A 301 -4.82 -0.02 -15.07
C ILE A 301 -3.85 0.41 -16.17
N VAL A 302 -3.40 -0.54 -16.99
CA VAL A 302 -2.73 -0.24 -18.26
C VAL A 302 -3.45 -0.93 -19.41
N ILE A 303 -3.90 -0.17 -20.41
CA ILE A 303 -4.40 -0.73 -21.67
C ILE A 303 -3.21 -1.03 -22.57
N THR A 304 -2.91 -2.31 -22.75
CA THR A 304 -1.71 -2.78 -23.46
C THR A 304 -1.95 -3.10 -24.92
N GLU A 305 -3.21 -3.15 -25.35
CA GLU A 305 -3.62 -3.34 -26.73
C GLU A 305 -4.95 -2.61 -27.00
N MET A 306 -4.87 -1.62 -27.90
CA MET A 306 -6.01 -0.83 -28.35
C MET A 306 -5.64 -0.08 -29.65
N ASP A 307 -6.47 -0.20 -30.69
CA ASP A 307 -6.45 0.64 -31.88
C ASP A 307 -7.84 0.68 -32.54
N TRP A 308 -8.05 1.62 -33.47
CA TRP A 308 -9.27 1.65 -34.28
C TRP A 308 -9.07 2.38 -35.61
N ALA A 309 -9.71 1.88 -36.66
CA ALA A 309 -9.94 2.62 -37.89
C ALA A 309 -11.03 1.96 -38.73
N ASP A 310 -11.57 2.72 -39.69
CA ASP A 310 -12.50 2.19 -40.68
C ASP A 310 -11.87 1.03 -41.46
N GLU A 311 -12.71 0.04 -41.79
CA GLU A 311 -12.29 -1.17 -42.51
C GLU A 311 -11.57 -0.86 -43.83
N LYS A 312 -11.90 0.27 -44.49
CA LYS A 312 -11.29 0.74 -45.75
C LYS A 312 -9.76 0.88 -45.71
N TYR A 313 -9.17 1.05 -44.53
CA TYR A 313 -7.73 1.28 -44.39
C TYR A 313 -6.91 -0.01 -44.24
N GLU A 314 -7.52 -1.13 -43.81
CA GLU A 314 -6.84 -2.40 -43.54
C GLU A 314 -5.56 -2.30 -42.66
N SER A 315 -5.40 -1.20 -41.91
CA SER A 315 -4.17 -0.83 -41.19
C SER A 315 -4.28 -0.93 -39.66
N SER A 316 -5.49 -1.17 -39.13
CA SER A 316 -5.76 -1.40 -37.70
C SER A 316 -6.25 -2.82 -37.43
N TRP A 317 -6.12 -3.30 -36.20
CA TRP A 317 -6.77 -4.53 -35.73
C TRP A 317 -8.25 -4.26 -35.41
N GLY A 318 -8.53 -3.21 -34.65
CA GLY A 318 -9.86 -2.73 -34.31
C GLY A 318 -10.58 -2.07 -35.48
N LYS A 319 -11.84 -2.46 -35.72
CA LYS A 319 -12.70 -1.90 -36.76
C LYS A 319 -13.74 -0.96 -36.15
N GLY A 320 -13.52 0.34 -36.32
CA GLY A 320 -14.33 1.38 -35.68
C GLY A 320 -13.92 2.78 -36.15
N HIS A 321 -14.51 3.81 -35.56
CA HIS A 321 -14.18 5.21 -35.83
C HIS A 321 -14.16 6.01 -34.52
N THR A 322 -13.66 7.25 -34.56
CA THR A 322 -13.50 8.09 -33.37
C THR A 322 -14.85 8.55 -32.82
N GLY A 323 -15.71 9.12 -33.67
CA GLY A 323 -17.05 9.59 -33.30
C GLY A 323 -17.07 10.69 -32.23
N THR A 324 -18.07 10.67 -31.36
CA THR A 324 -18.35 11.74 -30.38
C THR A 324 -18.46 11.19 -28.95
N ALA A 325 -17.88 11.92 -27.97
CA ALA A 325 -17.87 11.48 -26.58
C ALA A 325 -19.29 11.49 -25.97
N GLY A 326 -19.71 10.35 -25.41
CA GLY A 326 -21.09 10.10 -24.97
C GLY A 326 -22.08 9.82 -26.11
N GLY A 327 -21.59 9.69 -27.34
CA GLY A 327 -22.37 9.51 -28.56
C GLY A 327 -21.99 8.25 -29.33
N ASP A 328 -21.91 8.36 -30.65
CA ASP A 328 -21.47 7.30 -31.55
C ASP A 328 -19.94 7.20 -31.63
N GLY A 329 -19.44 6.05 -32.08
CA GLY A 329 -18.02 5.80 -32.26
C GLY A 329 -17.32 5.26 -31.02
N PHE A 330 -16.18 4.60 -31.25
CA PHE A 330 -15.41 3.93 -30.21
C PHE A 330 -14.40 4.88 -29.58
N GLY A 331 -13.60 5.59 -30.38
CA GLY A 331 -12.41 6.31 -29.89
C GLY A 331 -12.73 7.42 -28.87
N ALA A 332 -13.72 8.27 -29.15
CA ALA A 332 -14.11 9.34 -28.24
C ALA A 332 -14.78 8.82 -26.95
N ASN A 333 -15.52 7.71 -27.04
CA ASN A 333 -16.10 7.04 -25.88
C ASN A 333 -15.03 6.33 -25.04
N PHE A 334 -14.03 5.71 -25.67
CA PHE A 334 -12.86 5.14 -25.00
C PHE A 334 -12.13 6.21 -24.18
N LYS A 335 -11.72 7.33 -24.81
CA LYS A 335 -11.03 8.43 -24.10
C LYS A 335 -11.85 8.90 -22.90
N LYS A 336 -13.15 9.14 -23.10
CA LYS A 336 -14.06 9.58 -22.04
C LYS A 336 -14.06 8.62 -20.84
N ILE A 337 -14.17 7.31 -21.06
CA ILE A 337 -14.17 6.33 -19.97
C ILE A 337 -12.81 6.28 -19.26
N MET A 338 -11.69 6.37 -19.99
CA MET A 338 -10.35 6.38 -19.38
C MET A 338 -10.16 7.62 -18.49
N ASP A 339 -10.53 8.80 -19.00
CA ASP A 339 -10.43 10.07 -18.27
C ASP A 339 -11.32 10.08 -17.01
N GLU A 340 -12.57 9.60 -17.12
CA GLU A 340 -13.49 9.48 -15.99
C GLU A 340 -13.02 8.45 -14.94
N THR A 341 -12.26 7.43 -15.37
CA THR A 341 -11.68 6.42 -14.46
C THR A 341 -10.44 6.97 -13.74
N GLY A 342 -9.67 7.86 -14.38
CA GLY A 342 -8.62 8.67 -13.76
C GLY A 342 -7.27 7.99 -13.48
N ASN A 343 -7.22 6.66 -13.47
CA ASN A 343 -6.01 5.86 -13.18
C ASN A 343 -5.67 4.84 -14.27
N VAL A 344 -5.89 5.21 -15.54
CA VAL A 344 -5.68 4.32 -16.68
C VAL A 344 -4.57 4.85 -17.58
N SER A 345 -3.45 4.13 -17.58
CA SER A 345 -2.41 4.25 -18.60
C SER A 345 -2.84 3.51 -19.86
N TRP A 346 -2.42 3.92 -21.05
CA TRP A 346 -2.76 3.20 -22.28
C TRP A 346 -1.82 3.49 -23.45
N LEU A 347 -1.65 2.53 -24.35
CA LEU A 347 -0.89 2.71 -25.59
C LEU A 347 -1.76 2.71 -26.84
N LEU A 348 -1.23 3.29 -27.92
CA LEU A 348 -1.73 3.09 -29.27
C LEU A 348 -1.05 1.88 -29.92
N PHE A 349 -1.81 0.82 -30.20
CA PHE A 349 -1.30 -0.44 -30.76
C PHE A 349 -1.24 -0.43 -32.30
N THR A 350 -0.67 0.65 -32.85
CA THR A 350 -0.40 0.79 -34.29
C THR A 350 1.05 0.41 -34.61
N SER A 351 1.31 -0.07 -35.83
CA SER A 351 2.67 -0.44 -36.24
C SER A 351 3.63 0.77 -36.13
N PRO A 352 4.78 0.64 -35.44
CA PRO A 352 5.69 1.77 -35.17
C PRO A 352 6.22 2.49 -36.42
N ASP A 353 6.38 1.78 -37.55
CA ASP A 353 6.78 2.38 -38.83
C ASP A 353 5.74 3.36 -39.39
N LEU A 354 4.45 3.15 -39.09
CA LEU A 354 3.38 4.08 -39.45
C LEU A 354 3.40 5.32 -38.53
N LEU A 355 3.68 5.13 -37.24
CA LEU A 355 3.81 6.23 -36.28
C LEU A 355 5.00 7.14 -36.63
N ALA A 356 6.13 6.55 -37.04
CA ALA A 356 7.32 7.25 -37.54
C ALA A 356 7.07 8.09 -38.80
N GLN A 357 6.03 7.75 -39.59
CA GLN A 357 5.63 8.48 -40.79
C GLN A 357 4.60 9.60 -40.51
N PHE A 358 4.16 9.76 -39.27
CA PHE A 358 3.19 10.78 -38.90
C PHE A 358 3.77 12.19 -39.12
N THR A 359 2.95 13.11 -39.65
CA THR A 359 3.38 14.48 -39.97
C THR A 359 2.62 15.55 -39.21
N GLY A 360 1.51 15.20 -38.55
CA GLY A 360 0.62 16.18 -37.91
C GLY A 360 -0.14 17.07 -38.89
N GLU A 361 -0.04 16.83 -40.20
CA GLU A 361 -0.64 17.69 -41.23
C GLU A 361 -1.96 17.10 -41.74
N PRO A 362 -3.04 17.91 -41.82
CA PRO A 362 -4.31 17.46 -42.40
C PRO A 362 -4.15 17.22 -43.92
N PRO A 363 -5.04 16.44 -44.56
CA PRO A 363 -4.99 16.28 -46.01
C PRO A 363 -5.17 17.63 -46.72
N ALA A 364 -4.46 17.80 -47.84
CA ALA A 364 -4.62 18.98 -48.68
C ALA A 364 -6.06 19.09 -49.20
N GLU A 365 -6.53 20.32 -49.44
CA GLU A 365 -7.90 20.57 -49.89
C GLU A 365 -8.22 19.77 -51.17
N GLY A 366 -9.16 18.82 -51.07
CA GLY A 366 -9.61 17.97 -52.17
C GLY A 366 -8.89 16.61 -52.30
N GLU A 367 -7.87 16.33 -51.49
CA GLU A 367 -7.25 15.00 -51.38
C GLU A 367 -8.03 14.09 -50.42
N PRO A 368 -8.04 12.76 -50.64
CA PRO A 368 -8.70 11.83 -49.74
C PRO A 368 -7.94 11.68 -48.41
N TYR A 369 -8.68 11.40 -47.34
CA TYR A 369 -8.08 10.98 -46.06
C TYR A 369 -7.28 9.68 -46.21
N THR A 370 -6.22 9.58 -45.43
CA THR A 370 -5.38 8.39 -45.23
C THR A 370 -5.49 7.95 -43.78
N PHE A 371 -5.04 6.74 -43.47
CA PHE A 371 -5.02 6.23 -42.09
C PHE A 371 -4.34 7.18 -41.08
N LEU A 372 -3.27 7.88 -41.49
CA LEU A 372 -2.50 8.77 -40.61
C LEU A 372 -3.10 10.17 -40.43
N ASN A 373 -4.04 10.61 -41.29
CA ASN A 373 -4.59 11.97 -41.23
C ASN A 373 -6.12 12.05 -41.27
N ASP A 374 -6.80 10.91 -41.14
CA ASP A 374 -8.25 10.84 -40.93
C ASP A 374 -8.57 11.08 -39.45
N PRO A 375 -9.35 12.11 -39.08
CA PRO A 375 -9.78 12.32 -37.69
C PRO A 375 -10.58 11.15 -37.10
N GLU A 376 -11.15 10.29 -37.96
CA GLU A 376 -11.88 9.08 -37.56
C GLU A 376 -11.00 7.84 -37.38
N ALA A 377 -9.71 7.90 -37.74
CA ALA A 377 -8.74 6.83 -37.51
C ALA A 377 -7.83 7.18 -36.33
N CYS A 378 -7.47 6.19 -35.50
CA CYS A 378 -6.76 6.40 -34.23
C CYS A 378 -5.49 7.29 -34.26
N PRO A 379 -4.62 7.32 -35.29
CA PRO A 379 -3.37 8.08 -35.18
C PRO A 379 -3.59 9.58 -35.00
N TRP A 380 -4.57 10.16 -35.70
CA TRP A 380 -4.83 11.61 -35.66
C TRP A 380 -5.30 12.12 -34.29
N PRO A 381 -6.43 11.63 -33.72
CA PRO A 381 -6.89 12.09 -32.41
C PRO A 381 -5.91 11.72 -31.30
N VAL A 382 -5.30 10.53 -31.34
CA VAL A 382 -4.38 10.08 -30.27
C VAL A 382 -3.12 10.94 -30.23
N TYR A 383 -2.56 11.34 -31.38
CA TYR A 383 -1.44 12.28 -31.39
C TYR A 383 -1.77 13.56 -30.61
N HIS A 384 -2.94 14.14 -30.86
CA HIS A 384 -3.37 15.36 -30.18
C HIS A 384 -3.69 15.16 -28.70
N TRP A 385 -4.33 14.05 -28.33
CA TRP A 385 -4.59 13.70 -26.93
C TRP A 385 -3.30 13.44 -26.15
N TYR A 386 -2.29 12.83 -26.77
CA TYR A 386 -0.99 12.63 -26.11
C TYR A 386 -0.25 13.96 -25.91
N GLN A 387 -0.42 14.97 -26.78
CA GLN A 387 0.09 16.32 -26.48
C GLN A 387 -0.58 16.94 -25.26
N GLU A 388 -1.87 16.69 -25.08
CA GLU A 388 -2.65 17.16 -23.91
C GLU A 388 -2.13 16.47 -22.63
N TYR A 389 -2.10 15.14 -22.62
CA TYR A 389 -1.60 14.36 -21.48
C TYR A 389 -0.12 14.60 -21.16
N ALA A 390 0.69 15.08 -22.09
CA ALA A 390 2.07 15.45 -21.78
C ALA A 390 2.19 16.61 -20.78
N ASN A 391 1.10 17.32 -20.50
CA ASN A 391 1.03 18.40 -19.52
C ASN A 391 0.17 18.04 -18.30
N GLU A 392 -0.41 16.84 -18.24
CA GLU A 392 -1.32 16.41 -17.18
C GLU A 392 -0.97 14.99 -16.71
N ASN A 393 -0.88 14.75 -15.40
CA ASN A 393 -0.55 13.43 -14.85
C ASN A 393 0.74 12.81 -15.45
N TYR A 394 1.79 13.61 -15.60
CA TYR A 394 3.11 13.16 -16.04
C TYR A 394 4.11 13.14 -14.87
N PRO A 395 5.16 12.30 -14.94
CA PRO A 395 6.12 12.18 -13.85
C PRO A 395 6.92 13.46 -13.61
N ARG A 396 7.29 13.72 -12.34
CA ARG A 396 8.22 14.80 -11.96
C ARG A 396 9.60 14.22 -11.56
N PRO A 397 10.73 14.93 -11.78
CA PRO A 397 12.06 14.46 -11.42
C PRO A 397 12.24 14.29 -9.91
N ASP A 398 13.11 13.38 -9.50
CA ASP A 398 13.49 13.21 -8.09
C ASP A 398 14.36 14.35 -7.55
N PHE A 399 14.32 14.53 -6.23
CA PHE A 399 15.27 15.39 -5.52
C PHE A 399 16.69 14.86 -5.68
N GLN A 400 17.64 15.76 -5.94
CA GLN A 400 19.04 15.37 -6.15
C GLN A 400 19.84 15.40 -4.85
N TYR A 401 19.40 16.16 -3.85
CA TYR A 401 20.10 16.34 -2.58
C TYR A 401 19.54 15.41 -1.50
N GLN A 402 19.87 14.12 -1.61
CA GLN A 402 19.40 13.07 -0.70
C GLN A 402 20.54 12.53 0.18
N SER A 403 20.26 12.34 1.47
CA SER A 403 21.19 11.74 2.43
C SER A 403 20.91 10.25 2.56
N GLN A 404 21.82 9.40 2.06
CA GLN A 404 21.71 7.93 2.12
C GLN A 404 22.98 7.27 2.67
N SER A 405 22.80 6.15 3.38
CA SER A 405 23.90 5.31 3.88
C SER A 405 24.08 4.03 3.06
N ASP A 406 23.07 3.58 2.32
CA ASP A 406 23.17 2.48 1.36
C ASP A 406 24.01 2.90 0.14
N ASN A 407 25.03 2.10 -0.20
CA ASN A 407 25.91 2.38 -1.34
C ASN A 407 25.38 1.77 -2.66
N GLY A 408 24.28 1.01 -2.64
CA GLY A 408 23.67 0.38 -3.82
C GLY A 408 24.42 -0.84 -4.37
N ASP A 409 25.49 -1.28 -3.70
CA ASP A 409 26.36 -2.39 -4.11
C ASP A 409 26.39 -3.56 -3.10
N GLY A 410 25.42 -3.59 -2.18
CA GLY A 410 25.34 -4.55 -1.08
C GLY A 410 26.13 -4.14 0.17
N THR A 411 26.70 -2.94 0.18
CA THR A 411 27.38 -2.35 1.35
C THR A 411 26.66 -1.08 1.84
N TYR A 412 26.95 -0.68 3.08
CA TYR A 412 26.49 0.58 3.67
C TYR A 412 27.67 1.35 4.28
N SER A 413 27.49 2.67 4.49
CA SER A 413 28.48 3.55 5.12
C SER A 413 27.88 4.33 6.30
N ASN A 414 28.59 4.37 7.43
CA ASN A 414 28.25 5.19 8.59
C ASN A 414 28.64 6.68 8.37
N PRO A 415 27.90 7.67 8.92
CA PRO A 415 26.73 7.52 9.80
C PRO A 415 25.56 6.83 9.10
N LEU A 416 24.83 6.02 9.88
CA LEU A 416 23.65 5.33 9.38
C LEU A 416 22.58 6.32 8.91
N ILE A 417 22.39 7.39 9.67
CA ILE A 417 21.58 8.56 9.33
C ILE A 417 22.43 9.79 9.64
N PHE A 418 22.72 10.62 8.64
CA PHE A 418 23.59 11.78 8.80
C PHE A 418 22.85 13.01 9.38
N ALA A 419 22.11 12.82 10.46
CA ALA A 419 21.40 13.85 11.20
C ALA A 419 21.24 13.48 12.68
N ASP A 420 20.83 14.44 13.51
CA ASP A 420 20.65 14.30 14.97
C ASP A 420 19.48 13.36 15.33
N PHE A 421 19.77 12.06 15.42
CA PHE A 421 18.85 11.02 15.90
C PHE A 421 19.47 10.30 17.10
N PRO A 422 19.49 10.96 18.28
CA PRO A 422 20.13 10.42 19.47
C PRO A 422 19.35 9.30 20.16
N ASP A 423 20.04 8.64 21.08
CA ASP A 423 19.52 7.65 22.03
C ASP A 423 18.65 6.56 21.35
N PRO A 424 19.15 5.90 20.28
CA PRO A 424 18.35 4.98 19.50
C PRO A 424 18.04 3.71 20.30
N ASP A 425 16.76 3.38 20.50
CA ASP A 425 16.35 2.04 20.91
C ASP A 425 15.69 1.33 19.74
N VAL A 426 16.19 0.14 19.41
CA VAL A 426 15.81 -0.62 18.22
C VAL A 426 15.21 -1.96 18.62
N ILE A 427 14.03 -2.26 18.09
CA ILE A 427 13.41 -3.58 18.20
C ILE A 427 13.10 -4.16 16.82
N ARG A 428 12.95 -5.48 16.75
CA ARG A 428 12.39 -6.17 15.58
C ARG A 428 11.05 -6.80 15.95
N VAL A 429 10.01 -6.56 15.15
CA VAL A 429 8.69 -7.21 15.26
C VAL A 429 8.38 -7.86 13.91
N GLY A 430 8.37 -9.20 13.88
CA GLY A 430 8.31 -9.93 12.61
C GLY A 430 9.50 -9.61 11.72
N ASP A 431 9.22 -9.10 10.52
CA ASP A 431 10.24 -8.73 9.52
C ASP A 431 10.63 -7.24 9.54
N VAL A 432 10.10 -6.44 10.47
CA VAL A 432 10.28 -4.98 10.52
C VAL A 432 11.08 -4.58 11.74
N TYR A 433 12.00 -3.63 11.55
CA TYR A 433 12.77 -2.96 12.59
C TYR A 433 12.18 -1.58 12.88
N TYR A 434 12.04 -1.25 14.16
CA TYR A 434 11.59 0.06 14.61
C TYR A 434 12.65 0.69 15.49
N MET A 435 12.98 1.95 15.24
CA MET A 435 13.93 2.74 16.01
C MET A 435 13.26 3.99 16.56
N VAL A 436 13.18 4.14 17.88
CA VAL A 436 12.81 5.42 18.49
C VAL A 436 14.05 6.28 18.70
N SER A 437 13.91 7.60 18.56
CA SER A 437 14.95 8.57 18.87
C SER A 437 14.43 9.69 19.77
N THR A 438 15.32 10.22 20.60
CA THR A 438 15.07 11.33 21.53
C THR A 438 14.78 12.65 20.83
N THR A 439 13.73 13.36 21.26
CA THR A 439 13.33 14.67 20.72
C THR A 439 13.29 15.81 21.74
N MET A 440 13.51 15.54 23.03
CA MET A 440 13.55 16.57 24.08
C MET A 440 12.24 17.39 24.12
N HIS A 441 12.34 18.71 23.91
CA HIS A 441 11.27 19.71 23.94
C HIS A 441 10.63 19.91 22.56
N ILE A 442 10.95 19.08 21.57
CA ILE A 442 10.40 19.16 20.23
C ILE A 442 9.15 18.27 20.12
N PHE A 443 8.04 18.85 19.65
CA PHE A 443 6.73 18.18 19.54
C PHE A 443 6.09 18.35 18.15
N PRO A 444 5.38 17.34 17.60
CA PRO A 444 5.29 15.99 18.13
C PRO A 444 6.67 15.31 18.17
N GLY A 445 6.88 14.46 19.17
CA GLY A 445 8.18 13.93 19.56
C GLY A 445 8.22 12.41 19.64
N ALA A 446 9.30 11.88 20.24
CA ALA A 446 9.60 10.45 20.30
C ALA A 446 9.60 9.78 18.92
N THR A 447 10.23 10.43 17.93
CA THR A 447 10.22 10.00 16.52
C THR A 447 10.59 8.52 16.39
N ILE A 448 9.67 7.74 15.81
CA ILE A 448 9.91 6.35 15.41
C ILE A 448 10.23 6.32 13.92
N LEU A 449 11.31 5.63 13.56
CA LEU A 449 11.64 5.23 12.21
C LEU A 449 11.38 3.73 12.03
N LYS A 450 11.01 3.31 10.82
CA LYS A 450 10.89 1.91 10.43
C LYS A 450 11.90 1.55 9.33
N SER A 451 12.37 0.31 9.35
CA SER A 451 13.27 -0.26 8.34
C SER A 451 13.00 -1.76 8.19
N PHE A 452 13.37 -2.32 7.04
CA PHE A 452 13.32 -3.76 6.81
C PHE A 452 14.70 -4.42 6.73
N ASP A 453 15.78 -3.62 6.71
CA ASP A 453 17.15 -4.10 6.56
C ASP A 453 18.18 -3.42 7.50
N LEU A 454 17.69 -2.60 8.45
CA LEU A 454 18.47 -1.77 9.39
C LEU A 454 19.28 -0.63 8.74
N VAL A 455 19.26 -0.48 7.42
CA VAL A 455 20.03 0.53 6.68
C VAL A 455 19.13 1.59 6.06
N ASN A 456 18.06 1.15 5.38
CA ASN A 456 17.11 1.99 4.70
C ASN A 456 15.95 2.32 5.64
N TRP A 457 15.89 3.56 6.13
CA TRP A 457 14.94 4.01 7.15
C TRP A 457 13.91 4.98 6.59
N GLU A 458 12.67 4.86 7.06
CA GLU A 458 11.54 5.74 6.75
C GLU A 458 10.91 6.25 8.05
N TYR A 459 10.29 7.43 8.04
CA TYR A 459 9.46 7.87 9.16
C TYR A 459 8.30 6.90 9.38
N CYS A 460 8.02 6.55 10.63
CA CYS A 460 6.89 5.70 11.01
C CYS A 460 5.83 6.53 11.76
N SER A 461 6.21 7.20 12.85
CA SER A 461 5.30 8.06 13.61
C SER A 461 6.06 9.01 14.54
N ASN A 462 5.36 10.00 15.08
CA ASN A 462 5.80 10.85 16.19
C ASN A 462 4.79 10.72 17.35
N PRO A 463 4.90 9.66 18.18
CA PRO A 463 3.88 9.26 19.17
C PRO A 463 3.58 10.30 20.26
N LEU A 464 4.55 11.17 20.58
CA LEU A 464 4.40 12.12 21.68
C LEU A 464 3.91 13.48 21.16
N GLU A 465 2.59 13.65 21.06
CA GLU A 465 2.01 14.89 20.50
C GLU A 465 2.39 16.17 21.25
N LYS A 466 2.44 16.12 22.59
CA LYS A 466 2.76 17.24 23.48
C LYS A 466 2.95 16.78 24.93
N ILE A 467 3.51 17.64 25.79
CA ILE A 467 3.52 17.46 27.24
C ILE A 467 2.85 18.66 27.90
N GLU A 468 1.75 18.44 28.65
CA GLU A 468 0.94 19.54 29.23
C GLU A 468 1.05 19.65 30.75
N SER A 469 1.99 18.93 31.37
CA SER A 469 2.15 18.90 32.82
C SER A 469 2.82 20.14 33.41
N SER A 470 3.36 21.03 32.58
CA SER A 470 3.98 22.30 32.96
C SER A 470 3.80 23.36 31.87
N ALA A 471 3.52 24.60 32.28
CA ALA A 471 3.42 25.75 31.37
C ALA A 471 4.77 26.09 30.69
N CYS A 472 5.89 25.62 31.22
CA CYS A 472 7.19 25.81 30.59
C CYS A 472 7.32 25.06 29.25
N PHE A 473 6.54 23.99 29.02
CA PHE A 473 6.44 23.35 27.70
C PHE A 473 5.65 24.18 26.69
N ASP A 474 4.93 25.21 27.12
CA ASP A 474 4.23 26.16 26.26
C ASP A 474 5.00 27.47 26.09
N LEU A 475 6.25 27.56 26.57
CA LEU A 475 7.06 28.80 26.65
C LEU A 475 6.34 29.95 27.38
N ASP A 476 5.49 29.65 28.36
CA ASP A 476 4.78 30.65 29.15
C ASP A 476 5.60 31.06 30.39
N GLY A 477 6.45 32.07 30.21
CA GLY A 477 7.26 32.67 31.29
C GLY A 477 8.46 31.83 31.77
N CYS A 478 8.63 30.63 31.24
CA CYS A 478 9.75 29.70 31.45
C CYS A 478 9.89 28.74 30.26
N ASP A 479 10.96 27.96 30.21
CA ASP A 479 11.25 27.00 29.14
C ASP A 479 11.59 25.58 29.65
N ARG A 480 11.72 24.65 28.71
CA ARG A 480 12.15 23.26 28.88
C ARG A 480 13.24 22.87 27.88
N TYR A 481 14.11 23.79 27.49
CA TYR A 481 15.28 23.44 26.69
C TYR A 481 16.13 22.38 27.44
N GLY A 482 16.62 21.38 26.71
CA GLY A 482 17.31 20.21 27.30
C GLY A 482 16.44 19.30 28.18
N HIS A 483 15.12 19.51 28.24
CA HIS A 483 14.14 18.68 28.96
C HIS A 483 13.09 18.13 27.99
N GLY A 484 12.08 17.42 28.50
CA GLY A 484 11.07 16.75 27.66
C GLY A 484 11.41 15.29 27.46
N GLN A 485 11.18 14.68 26.30
CA GLN A 485 11.45 13.25 26.14
C GLN A 485 12.96 12.97 26.05
N TRP A 486 13.55 12.42 27.13
CA TRP A 486 14.92 11.87 27.20
C TRP A 486 14.94 10.39 26.79
N ALA A 487 16.12 9.73 26.81
CA ALA A 487 16.33 8.34 26.37
C ALA A 487 15.12 7.42 26.66
N THR A 488 14.65 6.77 25.60
CA THR A 488 13.42 5.98 25.61
C THR A 488 13.72 4.50 25.48
N SER A 489 13.01 3.67 26.22
CA SER A 489 12.94 2.23 25.94
C SER A 489 11.70 1.90 25.12
N LEU A 490 11.93 1.38 23.91
CA LEU A 490 10.93 0.83 22.99
C LEU A 490 10.87 -0.70 23.13
N LYS A 491 9.69 -1.25 23.40
CA LYS A 491 9.47 -2.70 23.50
C LYS A 491 8.15 -3.11 22.84
N TYR A 492 8.08 -4.35 22.39
CA TYR A 492 6.86 -4.97 21.90
C TYR A 492 6.57 -6.23 22.71
N ASN A 493 5.32 -6.38 23.15
CA ASN A 493 4.88 -7.54 23.92
C ASN A 493 3.39 -7.81 23.65
N ASN A 494 3.05 -9.05 23.28
CA ASN A 494 1.67 -9.54 23.12
C ASN A 494 0.73 -8.62 22.29
N GLY A 495 1.18 -8.12 21.14
CA GLY A 495 0.35 -7.26 20.28
C GLY A 495 0.48 -5.76 20.54
N THR A 496 1.22 -5.35 21.57
CA THR A 496 1.32 -3.94 21.99
C THR A 496 2.76 -3.44 21.97
N TYR A 497 2.96 -2.25 21.43
CA TYR A 497 4.18 -1.46 21.51
C TYR A 497 4.16 -0.57 22.76
N TYR A 498 5.32 -0.41 23.39
CA TYR A 498 5.52 0.35 24.63
C TYR A 498 6.72 1.27 24.47
N LEU A 499 6.55 2.56 24.78
CA LEU A 499 7.63 3.55 24.87
C LEU A 499 7.67 4.12 26.29
N LEU A 500 8.74 3.83 27.03
CA LEU A 500 8.95 4.34 28.39
C LEU A 500 10.10 5.35 28.39
N PHE A 501 9.86 6.57 28.89
CA PHE A 501 10.88 7.60 29.03
C PHE A 501 10.69 8.47 30.27
N THR A 502 11.66 9.33 30.57
CA THR A 502 11.57 10.36 31.61
C THR A 502 11.72 11.76 31.03
N THR A 503 11.27 12.78 31.77
CA THR A 503 11.43 14.19 31.41
C THR A 503 12.38 14.98 32.30
N LEU A 504 13.11 14.28 33.16
CA LEU A 504 13.86 14.81 34.30
C LEU A 504 12.95 15.45 35.38
N GLU A 505 12.21 16.51 35.04
CA GLU A 505 11.45 17.29 36.03
C GLU A 505 10.01 16.81 36.26
N GLU A 506 9.28 16.41 35.21
CA GLU A 506 7.86 16.05 35.29
C GLU A 506 7.60 14.57 35.59
N GLY A 507 8.64 13.74 35.58
CA GLY A 507 8.59 12.30 35.88
C GLY A 507 8.65 11.43 34.62
N SER A 508 8.17 10.20 34.71
CA SER A 508 8.16 9.25 33.60
C SER A 508 6.79 9.11 32.93
N TYR A 509 6.83 8.81 31.64
CA TYR A 509 5.66 8.58 30.80
C TYR A 509 5.79 7.24 30.06
N LEU A 510 4.65 6.58 29.87
CA LEU A 510 4.49 5.38 29.06
C LEU A 510 3.56 5.71 27.90
N LEU A 511 3.97 5.41 26.67
CA LEU A 511 3.10 5.46 25.50
C LEU A 511 2.85 4.04 24.98
N THR A 512 1.61 3.73 24.60
CA THR A 512 1.23 2.40 24.09
C THR A 512 0.39 2.46 22.82
N ALA A 513 0.59 1.52 21.90
CA ALA A 513 -0.22 1.35 20.70
C ALA A 513 -0.22 -0.12 20.23
N THR A 514 -1.26 -0.56 19.53
CA THR A 514 -1.28 -1.87 18.85
C THR A 514 -0.70 -1.82 17.44
N ASP A 515 -0.62 -0.62 16.88
CA ASP A 515 -0.02 -0.29 15.59
C ASP A 515 1.10 0.74 15.85
N PRO A 516 2.34 0.54 15.35
CA PRO A 516 3.42 1.49 15.56
C PRO A 516 3.19 2.85 14.89
N GLU A 517 2.29 2.96 13.91
CA GLU A 517 1.86 4.22 13.29
C GLU A 517 0.78 4.95 14.13
N GLY A 518 0.21 4.27 15.12
CA GLY A 518 -0.76 4.80 16.08
C GLY A 518 -2.20 4.37 15.82
N PRO A 519 -3.18 4.95 16.55
CA PRO A 519 -3.00 5.99 17.57
C PRO A 519 -2.25 5.50 18.80
N TRP A 520 -1.53 6.42 19.46
CA TRP A 520 -0.76 6.15 20.68
C TRP A 520 -1.48 6.72 21.91
N GLU A 521 -1.60 5.92 22.97
CA GLU A 521 -2.12 6.35 24.26
C GLU A 521 -0.98 6.79 25.18
N LYS A 522 -1.10 7.96 25.83
CA LYS A 522 -0.07 8.52 26.72
C LYS A 522 -0.50 8.43 28.19
N GLN A 523 0.30 7.76 29.02
CA GLN A 523 0.11 7.63 30.46
C GLN A 523 1.27 8.28 31.23
N LYS A 524 0.96 9.07 32.27
CA LYS A 524 1.95 9.52 33.25
C LYS A 524 2.10 8.47 34.36
N LEU A 525 3.34 8.10 34.69
CA LEU A 525 3.62 7.09 35.72
C LEU A 525 3.80 7.73 37.11
N ALA A 526 3.60 6.91 38.15
CA ALA A 526 3.76 7.30 39.54
C ALA A 526 5.24 7.36 39.99
N ASP A 527 6.07 6.48 39.41
CA ASP A 527 7.50 6.40 39.65
C ASP A 527 8.29 7.00 38.47
N THR A 528 9.53 7.44 38.75
CA THR A 528 10.43 8.03 37.76
C THR A 528 11.61 7.11 37.49
N PHE A 529 11.90 6.89 36.21
CA PHE A 529 12.96 6.01 35.73
C PHE A 529 13.88 6.78 34.78
N TYR A 530 15.05 7.21 35.27
CA TYR A 530 16.09 7.85 34.43
C TYR A 530 16.74 6.81 33.52
N ASP A 531 16.82 7.07 32.22
CA ASP A 531 17.30 6.16 31.18
C ASP A 531 16.76 4.72 31.34
N PRO A 532 15.42 4.55 31.23
CA PRO A 532 14.77 3.29 31.50
C PRO A 532 15.10 2.26 30.42
N GLY A 533 15.33 1.02 30.84
CA GLY A 533 15.33 -0.18 30.02
C GLY A 533 14.20 -1.10 30.45
N LEU A 534 13.03 -0.98 29.82
CA LEU A 534 11.85 -1.82 30.09
C LEU A 534 12.09 -3.24 29.58
N PHE A 535 11.64 -4.25 30.31
CA PHE A 535 11.83 -5.65 29.97
C PHE A 535 10.65 -6.52 30.42
N PHE A 536 10.09 -7.28 29.49
CA PHE A 536 9.08 -8.30 29.77
C PHE A 536 9.76 -9.66 29.79
N ASP A 537 9.80 -10.32 30.95
CA ASP A 537 10.47 -11.62 31.09
C ASP A 537 9.50 -12.79 30.85
N GLU A 538 10.07 -13.92 30.46
CA GLU A 538 9.38 -15.18 30.22
C GLU A 538 8.79 -15.79 31.51
N ASP A 539 9.16 -15.28 32.69
CA ASP A 539 8.57 -15.67 33.97
C ASP A 539 7.21 -15.00 34.24
N GLY A 540 6.76 -14.13 33.32
CA GLY A 540 5.49 -13.40 33.39
C GLY A 540 5.59 -12.07 34.14
N LYS A 541 6.79 -11.62 34.50
CA LYS A 541 7.02 -10.35 35.20
C LYS A 541 7.58 -9.27 34.28
N THR A 542 7.28 -8.04 34.65
CA THR A 542 7.82 -6.84 34.01
C THR A 542 8.89 -6.22 34.89
N TYR A 543 10.03 -5.86 34.30
CA TYR A 543 11.16 -5.24 34.97
C TYR A 543 11.56 -3.94 34.28
N VAL A 544 12.22 -3.06 35.03
CA VAL A 544 12.89 -1.87 34.48
C VAL A 544 14.28 -1.74 35.08
N ALA A 545 15.31 -1.63 34.24
CA ALA A 545 16.62 -1.12 34.66
C ALA A 545 16.65 0.39 34.47
N TYR A 546 17.24 1.13 35.41
CA TYR A 546 17.26 2.59 35.33
C TYR A 546 18.32 3.19 36.25
N GLY A 547 18.67 4.44 36.01
CA GLY A 547 19.57 5.24 36.85
C GLY A 547 20.84 5.69 36.14
N ILE A 548 21.55 6.60 36.81
CA ILE A 548 22.86 7.12 36.40
C ILE A 548 23.86 6.86 37.52
N ASN A 549 25.09 6.47 37.17
CA ASN A 549 26.19 6.08 38.07
C ASN A 549 25.94 4.78 38.85
N THR A 550 24.76 4.62 39.45
CA THR A 550 24.29 3.39 40.09
C THR A 550 23.01 2.95 39.42
N LEU A 551 23.09 1.81 38.73
CA LEU A 551 21.96 1.20 38.05
C LEU A 551 21.13 0.40 39.04
N LYS A 552 19.81 0.54 38.91
CA LYS A 552 18.80 -0.15 39.71
C LYS A 552 17.98 -1.06 38.81
N ILE A 553 17.42 -2.12 39.38
CA ILE A 553 16.34 -2.90 38.76
C ILE A 553 15.15 -2.95 39.71
N ALA A 554 13.96 -2.73 39.17
CA ALA A 554 12.68 -2.88 39.87
C ALA A 554 11.73 -3.80 39.09
N GLU A 555 10.90 -4.57 39.82
CA GLU A 555 9.73 -5.26 39.27
C GLU A 555 8.57 -4.27 39.20
N LEU A 556 7.83 -4.28 38.09
CA LEU A 556 6.67 -3.42 37.82
C LEU A 556 5.37 -4.23 37.85
N ASP A 557 4.29 -3.61 38.32
CA ASP A 557 2.93 -4.15 38.24
C ASP A 557 2.23 -3.84 36.89
N GLU A 558 0.96 -4.20 36.76
CA GLU A 558 0.15 -4.00 35.55
C GLU A 558 -0.05 -2.50 35.21
N ASP A 559 0.06 -1.61 36.20
CA ASP A 559 -0.01 -0.16 36.04
C ASP A 559 1.39 0.48 35.83
N PHE A 560 2.43 -0.35 35.63
CA PHE A 560 3.83 0.05 35.50
C PHE A 560 4.39 0.80 36.72
N SER A 561 3.84 0.54 37.92
CA SER A 561 4.35 1.07 39.20
C SER A 561 5.34 0.11 39.85
N VAL A 562 6.29 0.62 40.63
CA VAL A 562 7.28 -0.21 41.32
C VAL A 562 6.60 -1.09 42.38
N VAL A 563 6.73 -2.41 42.24
CA VAL A 563 6.28 -3.36 43.25
C VAL A 563 7.00 -3.07 44.58
N PRO A 564 6.29 -2.84 45.70
CA PRO A 564 6.92 -2.41 46.94
C PRO A 564 8.05 -3.34 47.41
N GLY A 565 9.26 -2.77 47.54
CA GLY A 565 10.46 -3.48 47.98
C GLY A 565 11.21 -4.25 46.90
N SER A 566 10.78 -4.18 45.63
CA SER A 566 11.44 -4.86 44.51
C SER A 566 12.69 -4.14 43.97
N ALA A 567 12.75 -2.81 44.13
CA ALA A 567 13.84 -1.99 43.62
C ALA A 567 15.16 -2.25 44.35
N GLN A 568 16.20 -2.64 43.60
CA GLN A 568 17.53 -2.97 44.12
C GLN A 568 18.63 -2.26 43.31
N ASP A 569 19.65 -1.74 43.98
CA ASP A 569 20.89 -1.31 43.33
C ASP A 569 21.63 -2.56 42.86
N VAL A 570 21.86 -2.69 41.55
CA VAL A 570 22.43 -3.90 40.95
C VAL A 570 23.88 -3.73 40.50
N TYR A 571 24.28 -2.49 40.17
CA TYR A 571 25.66 -2.17 39.79
C TYR A 571 25.97 -0.69 39.99
N THR A 572 27.16 -0.38 40.49
CA THR A 572 27.69 1.00 40.57
C THR A 572 28.95 1.08 39.73
N TYR A 573 29.12 2.19 39.01
CA TYR A 573 30.26 2.40 38.13
C TYR A 573 31.61 2.06 38.78
N THR A 574 32.52 1.53 37.97
CA THR A 574 33.88 1.20 38.41
C THR A 574 34.97 1.93 37.63
N VAL A 575 34.64 2.45 36.44
CA VAL A 575 35.59 3.10 35.52
C VAL A 575 35.53 4.63 35.63
N LYS A 576 34.37 5.23 35.35
CA LYS A 576 34.10 6.67 35.50
C LYS A 576 32.63 6.94 35.83
N GLU A 577 32.31 8.17 36.22
CA GLU A 577 30.93 8.63 36.31
C GLU A 577 30.28 8.70 34.91
N GLY A 578 28.95 8.68 34.86
CA GLY A 578 28.16 8.66 33.63
C GLY A 578 27.74 7.26 33.17
N LEU A 579 27.70 6.25 34.06
CA LEU A 579 27.11 4.95 33.70
C LEU A 579 25.59 5.09 33.59
N GLU A 580 25.03 5.01 32.38
CA GLU A 580 23.61 5.30 32.07
C GLU A 580 23.14 4.58 30.79
N GLY A 581 22.01 5.01 30.20
CA GLY A 581 21.50 4.49 28.91
C GLY A 581 21.17 3.00 28.95
N SER A 582 20.37 2.55 29.93
CA SER A 582 20.15 1.13 30.19
C SER A 582 19.17 0.48 29.19
N HIS A 583 19.59 -0.61 28.55
CA HIS A 583 18.71 -1.53 27.81
C HIS A 583 18.83 -2.94 28.40
N LEU A 584 17.70 -3.56 28.73
CA LEU A 584 17.66 -4.90 29.31
C LEU A 584 17.39 -5.98 28.27
N TYR A 585 18.16 -7.06 28.33
CA TYR A 585 17.99 -8.24 27.48
C TYR A 585 18.12 -9.53 28.28
N LYS A 586 17.53 -10.61 27.77
CA LYS A 586 17.81 -11.98 28.20
C LYS A 586 18.24 -12.82 27.01
N ILE A 587 19.53 -13.16 26.95
CA ILE A 587 20.14 -13.83 25.80
C ILE A 587 20.97 -15.01 26.30
N ASN A 588 20.73 -16.20 25.74
CA ASN A 588 21.46 -17.43 26.10
C ASN A 588 21.49 -17.72 27.62
N GLY A 589 20.39 -17.45 28.32
CA GLY A 589 20.24 -17.70 29.76
C GLY A 589 20.89 -16.67 30.67
N TYR A 590 21.37 -15.55 30.14
CA TYR A 590 21.90 -14.42 30.90
C TYR A 590 21.03 -13.18 30.73
N TYR A 591 20.86 -12.42 31.80
CA TYR A 591 20.38 -11.05 31.78
C TYR A 591 21.53 -10.12 31.46
N TYR A 592 21.32 -9.20 30.53
CA TYR A 592 22.26 -8.14 30.18
C TYR A 592 21.65 -6.79 30.51
N ILE A 593 22.46 -5.90 31.09
CA ILE A 593 22.22 -4.46 31.05
C ILE A 593 23.21 -3.91 30.03
N TYR A 594 22.74 -3.60 28.83
CA TYR A 594 23.53 -2.91 27.82
C TYR A 594 23.49 -1.41 28.17
N ALA A 595 24.66 -0.79 28.33
CA ALA A 595 24.76 0.53 28.95
C ALA A 595 25.94 1.31 28.39
N THR A 596 25.98 2.60 28.65
CA THR A 596 27.09 3.46 28.26
C THR A 596 27.77 4.07 29.46
N TYR A 597 29.05 4.38 29.31
CA TYR A 597 29.72 5.41 30.10
C TYR A 597 29.65 6.75 29.34
N GLY A 598 28.51 7.44 29.46
CA GLY A 598 28.18 8.69 28.79
C GLY A 598 29.03 9.90 29.19
N GLY A 599 28.90 10.98 28.41
CA GLY A 599 29.71 12.21 28.53
C GLY A 599 31.13 12.06 27.98
N TRP A 600 31.72 13.15 27.48
CA TRP A 600 33.00 13.11 26.76
C TRP A 600 34.21 12.77 27.67
N PRO A 601 35.06 11.77 27.32
CA PRO A 601 34.91 10.79 26.23
C PRO A 601 33.96 9.64 26.59
N ALA A 602 33.21 9.11 25.63
CA ALA A 602 32.16 8.10 25.84
C ALA A 602 32.56 6.69 25.40
N TYR A 603 32.00 5.66 26.06
CA TYR A 603 32.32 4.24 25.81
C TYR A 603 31.09 3.33 25.93
N GLN A 604 31.02 2.30 25.09
CA GLN A 604 29.96 1.29 25.17
C GLN A 604 30.36 0.11 26.07
N VAL A 605 29.47 -0.28 26.99
CA VAL A 605 29.67 -1.43 27.88
C VAL A 605 28.47 -2.37 27.89
N ALA A 606 28.67 -3.57 28.42
CA ALA A 606 27.57 -4.42 28.84
C ALA A 606 27.87 -5.01 30.21
N LEU A 607 26.80 -5.21 30.97
CA LEU A 607 26.82 -5.94 32.21
C LEU A 607 26.03 -7.24 32.03
N ARG A 608 26.46 -8.34 32.64
CA ARG A 608 25.80 -9.64 32.53
C ARG A 608 25.65 -10.35 33.87
N SER A 609 24.54 -11.06 34.07
CA SER A 609 24.27 -11.92 35.23
C SER A 609 23.32 -13.06 34.87
N THR A 610 23.36 -14.20 35.58
CA THR A 610 22.33 -15.26 35.46
C THR A 610 21.11 -15.03 36.36
N ASN A 611 21.11 -13.94 37.12
CA ASN A 611 20.03 -13.51 38.00
C ASN A 611 19.73 -12.03 37.73
N ILE A 612 18.47 -11.67 37.52
CA ILE A 612 18.03 -10.30 37.20
C ILE A 612 18.48 -9.27 38.25
N TYR A 613 18.65 -9.68 39.52
CA TYR A 613 19.15 -8.79 40.59
C TYR A 613 20.68 -8.90 40.82
N GLY A 614 21.40 -9.57 39.91
CA GLY A 614 22.85 -9.71 39.99
C GLY A 614 23.36 -10.84 40.90
N PRO A 615 24.66 -10.80 41.25
CA PRO A 615 25.62 -9.74 40.93
C PRO A 615 25.96 -9.71 39.43
N TYR A 616 26.14 -8.50 38.88
CA TYR A 616 26.53 -8.27 37.49
C TYR A 616 28.05 -8.16 37.34
N GLU A 617 28.60 -8.78 36.30
CA GLU A 617 29.96 -8.54 35.78
C GLU A 617 29.91 -7.57 34.59
N GLU A 618 30.95 -6.75 34.39
CA GLU A 618 31.03 -5.72 33.33
C GLU A 618 32.10 -6.06 32.29
N LYS A 619 31.82 -5.78 31.00
CA LYS A 619 32.79 -5.81 29.90
C LYS A 619 32.72 -4.51 29.09
N LEU A 620 33.88 -3.93 28.80
CA LEU A 620 34.03 -2.88 27.79
C LEU A 620 33.83 -3.48 26.39
N LEU A 621 32.89 -2.93 25.62
CA LEU A 621 32.55 -3.43 24.30
C LEU A 621 33.18 -2.61 23.18
N LEU A 622 33.18 -1.27 23.32
CA LEU A 622 33.75 -0.37 22.32
C LEU A 622 34.27 0.91 22.98
N ASP A 623 35.50 1.28 22.61
CA ASP A 623 36.15 2.57 22.89
C ASP A 623 36.78 3.04 21.56
N ASP A 624 35.93 3.58 20.69
CA ASP A 624 36.31 4.03 19.37
C ASP A 624 35.39 5.16 18.88
N ASP A 625 35.98 6.28 18.47
CA ASP A 625 35.31 7.48 17.92
C ASP A 625 34.10 8.01 18.74
N ASN A 626 34.06 7.72 20.05
CA ASN A 626 32.92 8.02 20.95
C ASN A 626 31.60 7.42 20.45
N ILE A 627 31.66 6.26 19.80
CA ILE A 627 30.49 5.47 19.44
C ILE A 627 29.98 4.78 20.71
N HIS A 628 28.76 5.10 21.12
CA HIS A 628 28.16 4.62 22.36
C HIS A 628 26.64 4.74 22.34
N GLN A 629 26.00 4.12 23.33
CA GLN A 629 24.59 4.19 23.68
C GLN A 629 23.60 3.84 22.55
N GLY A 630 22.77 2.83 22.82
CA GLY A 630 21.75 2.37 21.91
C GLY A 630 21.44 0.89 22.14
N ALA A 631 20.98 0.21 21.10
CA ALA A 631 20.37 -1.12 21.25
C ALA A 631 21.07 -2.22 20.45
N LEU A 632 21.02 -3.44 20.99
CA LEU A 632 21.28 -4.69 20.27
C LEU A 632 20.03 -5.17 19.56
N VAL A 633 20.20 -5.72 18.36
CA VAL A 633 19.12 -6.31 17.57
C VAL A 633 19.63 -7.53 16.79
N GLU A 634 18.77 -8.54 16.66
CA GLU A 634 19.03 -9.75 15.88
C GLU A 634 18.21 -9.73 14.58
N THR A 635 18.84 -10.07 13.47
CA THR A 635 18.20 -10.19 12.16
C THR A 635 17.39 -11.49 12.03
N GLN A 636 16.58 -11.58 10.98
CA GLN A 636 15.82 -12.79 10.62
C GLN A 636 16.73 -14.00 10.37
N THR A 637 18.00 -13.77 10.02
CA THR A 637 18.98 -14.84 9.74
C THR A 637 19.85 -15.21 10.94
N GLY A 638 19.67 -14.53 12.08
CA GLY A 638 20.43 -14.77 13.31
C GLY A 638 21.75 -13.97 13.41
N GLU A 639 22.03 -13.06 12.47
CA GLU A 639 23.12 -12.09 12.66
C GLU A 639 22.74 -11.06 13.73
N TRP A 640 23.70 -10.70 14.58
CA TRP A 640 23.52 -9.66 15.59
C TRP A 640 24.17 -8.36 15.15
N TRP A 641 23.48 -7.27 15.43
CA TRP A 641 23.89 -5.92 15.11
C TRP A 641 23.59 -5.00 16.29
N THR A 642 24.22 -3.82 16.31
CA THR A 642 23.88 -2.76 17.26
C THR A 642 23.79 -1.44 16.53
N VAL A 643 22.73 -0.68 16.84
CA VAL A 643 22.62 0.74 16.46
C VAL A 643 22.99 1.54 17.69
N LEU A 644 24.12 2.23 17.61
CA LEU A 644 24.62 3.19 18.58
C LEU A 644 24.50 4.59 18.00
N PHE A 645 25.01 5.61 18.68
CA PHE A 645 25.31 6.90 18.05
C PHE A 645 26.74 7.35 18.36
N TYR A 646 27.18 8.41 17.71
CA TYR A 646 28.40 9.11 18.09
C TYR A 646 28.19 10.63 18.10
N ASP A 647 28.94 11.33 18.96
CA ASP A 647 28.85 12.78 19.13
C ASP A 647 29.65 13.52 18.03
N LYS A 648 29.00 14.24 17.09
CA LYS A 648 29.69 15.09 16.07
C LYS A 648 29.34 16.57 16.17
N GLY A 649 29.41 17.11 17.38
CA GLY A 649 29.36 18.55 17.59
C GLY A 649 28.11 19.17 16.97
N ALA A 650 28.28 20.21 16.14
CA ALA A 650 27.18 21.05 15.65
C ALA A 650 26.00 20.28 15.03
N PHE A 651 26.25 19.22 14.27
CA PHE A 651 25.18 18.44 13.62
C PHE A 651 24.45 17.49 14.57
N GLY A 652 24.94 17.34 15.81
CA GLY A 652 24.33 16.53 16.85
C GLY A 652 24.93 15.14 16.96
N ARG A 653 24.07 14.19 17.34
CA ARG A 653 24.40 12.80 17.68
C ARG A 653 23.85 11.89 16.59
N LEU A 654 24.73 11.25 15.84
CA LEU A 654 24.38 10.57 14.59
C LEU A 654 24.32 9.05 14.80
N PRO A 655 23.24 8.36 14.40
CA PRO A 655 23.16 6.90 14.44
C PRO A 655 24.31 6.22 13.71
N ASN A 656 24.74 5.09 14.25
CA ASN A 656 25.87 4.31 13.78
C ASN A 656 25.60 2.81 13.93
N LEU A 657 25.59 2.10 12.81
CA LEU A 657 25.34 0.66 12.74
C LEU A 657 26.65 -0.12 12.79
N GLN A 658 26.75 -1.07 13.72
CA GLN A 658 27.93 -1.93 13.90
C GLN A 658 27.56 -3.42 13.92
N PRO A 659 28.34 -4.29 13.27
CA PRO A 659 28.16 -5.74 13.37
C PRO A 659 28.51 -6.21 14.78
N VAL A 660 27.83 -7.26 15.26
CA VAL A 660 28.06 -7.87 16.57
C VAL A 660 28.31 -9.36 16.43
N THR A 661 29.39 -9.84 17.05
CA THR A 661 29.66 -11.27 17.22
C THR A 661 29.56 -11.66 18.69
N TRP A 662 29.30 -12.94 18.97
CA TRP A 662 29.20 -13.44 20.34
C TRP A 662 30.36 -14.36 20.69
N VAL A 663 31.15 -13.99 21.70
CA VAL A 663 32.30 -14.76 22.22
C VAL A 663 32.12 -14.96 23.71
N ASP A 664 32.10 -16.21 24.17
CA ASP A 664 31.89 -16.56 25.59
C ASP A 664 30.63 -15.89 26.20
N ASN A 665 29.56 -15.84 25.41
CA ASN A 665 28.29 -15.15 25.69
C ASN A 665 28.46 -13.63 25.93
N TRP A 666 29.49 -12.99 25.40
CA TRP A 666 29.61 -11.53 25.38
C TRP A 666 29.44 -11.02 23.94
N PRO A 667 28.71 -9.92 23.72
CA PRO A 667 28.74 -9.24 22.44
C PRO A 667 30.14 -8.64 22.23
N GLU A 668 30.61 -8.64 21.00
CA GLU A 668 31.82 -7.95 20.54
C GLU A 668 31.43 -7.11 19.32
N ILE A 669 31.63 -5.79 19.44
CA ILE A 669 31.15 -4.80 18.49
C ILE A 669 32.24 -4.49 17.46
N GLY A 670 31.84 -4.41 16.19
CA GLY A 670 32.72 -4.04 15.09
C GLY A 670 33.68 -5.16 14.67
N VAL A 671 34.81 -4.79 14.09
CA VAL A 671 35.85 -5.72 13.62
C VAL A 671 37.15 -5.43 14.35
N ASP A 672 37.76 -6.46 14.95
CA ASP A 672 39.00 -6.34 15.75
C ASP A 672 38.93 -5.28 16.87
N GLY A 673 37.73 -5.10 17.46
CA GLY A 673 37.47 -4.13 18.54
C GLY A 673 37.39 -2.68 18.06
N LYS A 674 37.12 -2.45 16.77
CA LYS A 674 36.99 -1.13 16.14
C LYS A 674 35.69 -1.01 15.35
N GLY A 675 35.10 0.18 15.38
CA GLY A 675 33.90 0.47 14.62
C GLY A 675 34.18 0.43 13.10
N VAL A 676 33.22 -0.04 12.31
CA VAL A 676 33.29 -0.02 10.86
C VAL A 676 32.76 1.31 10.31
N THR A 677 33.43 1.85 9.29
CA THR A 677 32.93 2.98 8.49
C THR A 677 32.07 2.49 7.34
N THR A 678 32.56 1.54 6.55
CA THR A 678 31.82 0.89 5.45
C THR A 678 31.86 -0.61 5.66
N TYR A 679 30.73 -1.28 5.52
CA TYR A 679 30.62 -2.73 5.73
C TYR A 679 29.49 -3.33 4.89
N THR A 680 29.47 -4.66 4.77
CA THR A 680 28.37 -5.37 4.09
C THR A 680 27.06 -5.13 4.84
N LYS A 681 25.95 -4.96 4.12
CA LYS A 681 24.62 -4.79 4.73
C LYS A 681 24.26 -6.00 5.61
N PRO A 682 23.44 -5.81 6.66
CA PRO A 682 22.88 -6.91 7.43
C PRO A 682 22.17 -7.94 6.56
N ASN A 683 22.43 -9.23 6.79
CA ASN A 683 21.74 -10.28 6.07
C ASN A 683 20.34 -10.49 6.68
N VAL A 684 19.32 -9.92 6.04
CA VAL A 684 17.92 -10.08 6.44
C VAL A 684 17.16 -11.13 5.59
N GLY A 685 17.90 -11.89 4.77
CA GLY A 685 17.37 -12.97 3.93
C GLY A 685 16.82 -12.53 2.57
N ARG A 686 16.69 -11.22 2.31
CA ARG A 686 16.29 -10.63 1.02
C ARG A 686 16.83 -9.20 0.88
N ASP A 687 16.79 -8.66 -0.35
CA ASP A 687 17.15 -7.28 -0.62
C ASP A 687 15.93 -6.35 -0.55
N TYR A 688 16.13 -5.15 -0.01
CA TYR A 688 15.15 -4.08 0.05
C TYR A 688 15.62 -2.87 -0.76
N PRO A 689 14.70 -2.10 -1.37
CA PRO A 689 15.04 -0.90 -2.12
C PRO A 689 15.64 0.17 -1.21
N VAL A 690 16.48 1.05 -1.79
CA VAL A 690 17.02 2.20 -1.08
C VAL A 690 15.89 3.14 -0.66
N LYS A 691 15.97 3.65 0.57
CA LYS A 691 15.02 4.64 1.12
C LYS A 691 15.77 5.81 1.73
N VAL A 692 15.19 7.00 1.59
CA VAL A 692 15.73 8.25 2.12
C VAL A 692 14.66 8.98 2.93
N LEU A 693 15.07 9.66 4.00
CA LEU A 693 14.14 10.46 4.79
C LEU A 693 13.83 11.77 4.04
N PRO A 694 12.55 12.19 3.97
CA PRO A 694 12.17 13.45 3.33
C PRO A 694 12.78 14.65 4.04
N THR A 695 13.30 15.60 3.27
CA THR A 695 13.85 16.87 3.79
C THR A 695 13.23 18.11 3.15
N ASN A 696 12.50 17.96 2.05
CA ASN A 696 11.74 19.01 1.36
C ASN A 696 10.26 18.97 1.78
N ASP A 697 9.56 20.11 1.73
CA ASP A 697 8.12 20.21 1.97
C ASP A 697 7.53 21.42 1.20
N ASN A 698 6.42 21.23 0.52
CA ASN A 698 5.66 22.29 -0.18
C ASN A 698 4.36 22.66 0.54
N PHE A 699 4.12 22.12 1.74
CA PHE A 699 2.96 22.44 2.58
C PHE A 699 1.59 22.26 1.92
N ARG A 700 1.52 21.44 0.87
CA ARG A 700 0.28 21.08 0.17
C ARG A 700 -0.55 20.02 0.89
N ASN A 701 0.06 19.29 1.82
CA ASN A 701 -0.65 18.37 2.69
C ASN A 701 -1.40 19.13 3.80
N TYR A 702 -2.52 18.61 4.28
CA TYR A 702 -3.29 19.20 5.38
C TYR A 702 -2.68 18.94 6.77
N LYS A 703 -1.59 18.16 6.84
CA LYS A 703 -0.74 17.98 8.02
C LYS A 703 0.71 18.29 7.66
N PRO A 704 1.51 18.88 8.57
CA PRO A 704 2.94 19.00 8.39
C PRO A 704 3.58 17.62 8.19
N GLY A 705 4.59 17.53 7.31
CA GLY A 705 5.38 16.30 7.15
C GLY A 705 6.04 15.83 8.45
N MET A 706 6.28 14.52 8.59
CA MET A 706 6.81 13.90 9.82
C MET A 706 8.25 14.34 10.19
N GLN A 707 8.97 14.97 9.25
CA GLN A 707 10.27 15.57 9.47
C GLN A 707 10.23 16.82 10.37
N TRP A 708 9.05 17.44 10.49
CA TRP A 708 8.86 18.65 11.28
C TRP A 708 8.56 18.37 12.74
N GLY A 709 9.09 19.23 13.61
CA GLY A 709 8.68 19.33 15.00
C GLY A 709 8.77 20.77 15.49
N TRP A 710 7.79 21.19 16.27
CA TRP A 710 7.74 22.50 16.91
C TRP A 710 8.72 22.57 18.06
N ASN A 711 9.43 23.68 18.17
CA ASN A 711 10.15 24.03 19.37
C ASN A 711 9.13 24.33 20.48
N HIS A 712 9.03 23.43 21.47
CA HIS A 712 7.99 23.42 22.50
C HIS A 712 6.57 23.19 21.92
N ASN A 713 5.55 23.12 22.79
CA ASN A 713 4.18 22.89 22.35
C ASN A 713 3.68 24.06 21.48
N PRO A 714 3.16 23.80 20.27
CA PRO A 714 2.59 24.85 19.44
C PRO A 714 1.28 25.39 20.05
N ASP A 715 0.97 26.65 19.73
CA ASP A 715 -0.39 27.17 19.77
C ASP A 715 -1.06 26.84 18.43
N ASN A 716 -1.89 25.79 18.43
CA ASN A 716 -2.61 25.32 17.24
C ASN A 716 -3.67 26.29 16.71
N THR A 717 -3.94 27.41 17.41
CA THR A 717 -4.81 28.48 16.90
C THR A 717 -4.05 29.57 16.13
N LYS A 718 -2.74 29.38 15.96
CA LYS A 718 -1.81 30.38 15.40
C LYS A 718 -0.95 29.83 14.26
N TRP A 719 -1.33 28.69 13.70
CA TRP A 719 -0.80 28.19 12.44
C TRP A 719 -1.90 27.46 11.67
N SER A 720 -1.79 27.40 10.34
CA SER A 720 -2.77 26.71 9.49
C SER A 720 -2.16 26.26 8.17
N LEU A 721 -2.67 25.16 7.62
CA LEU A 721 -2.43 24.69 6.25
C LEU A 721 -3.70 24.79 5.38
N THR A 722 -4.81 25.28 5.95
CA THR A 722 -6.13 25.30 5.30
C THR A 722 -6.71 26.71 5.14
N GLU A 723 -6.22 27.70 5.90
CA GLU A 723 -6.66 29.09 5.75
C GLU A 723 -6.18 29.71 4.43
N ARG A 724 -5.02 29.28 3.95
CA ARG A 724 -4.49 29.50 2.61
C ARG A 724 -3.94 28.15 2.16
N PRO A 725 -4.70 27.36 1.39
CA PRO A 725 -4.21 26.08 0.89
C PRO A 725 -2.88 26.25 0.16
N ASP A 726 -2.02 25.23 0.25
CA ASP A 726 -0.64 25.18 -0.29
C ASP A 726 0.39 26.06 0.45
N TYR A 727 -0.01 26.70 1.55
CA TYR A 727 0.88 27.51 2.36
C TYR A 727 0.77 27.13 3.84
N LEU A 728 1.91 27.06 4.51
CA LEU A 728 1.94 27.12 5.97
C LEU A 728 1.80 28.58 6.42
N ARG A 729 0.65 28.94 7.00
CA ARG A 729 0.48 30.21 7.69
C ARG A 729 1.03 30.15 9.10
N LEU A 730 1.84 31.13 9.49
CA LEU A 730 2.29 31.34 10.87
C LEU A 730 1.84 32.72 11.37
N GLU A 731 0.95 32.75 12.36
CA GLU A 731 0.57 33.98 13.06
C GLU A 731 1.48 34.25 14.27
N THR A 732 1.69 35.52 14.58
CA THR A 732 2.38 35.93 15.81
C THR A 732 1.60 35.51 17.06
N VAL A 733 2.21 34.66 17.89
CA VAL A 733 1.57 34.13 19.12
C VAL A 733 1.66 35.12 20.28
N SER A 734 2.85 35.66 20.54
CA SER A 734 3.12 36.53 21.69
C SER A 734 4.18 37.59 21.38
N VAL A 735 4.23 38.64 22.23
CA VAL A 735 5.26 39.68 22.15
C VAL A 735 6.48 39.24 22.96
N VAL A 736 7.59 38.97 22.28
CA VAL A 736 8.85 38.51 22.87
C VAL A 736 10.02 39.33 22.35
N ASN A 737 11.19 39.21 23.00
CA ASN A 737 12.39 39.95 22.59
C ASN A 737 13.43 39.07 21.89
N ASP A 738 13.25 37.75 21.96
CA ASP A 738 14.25 36.75 21.58
C ASP A 738 13.59 35.53 20.92
N LEU A 739 14.30 34.89 19.98
CA LEU A 739 13.79 33.74 19.24
C LEU A 739 13.56 32.52 20.17
N THR A 740 14.37 32.37 21.22
CA THR A 740 14.23 31.29 22.21
C THR A 740 12.90 31.32 22.97
N GLN A 741 12.17 32.43 22.92
CA GLN A 741 10.87 32.63 23.55
C GLN A 741 9.71 32.52 22.54
N ALA A 742 10.02 32.41 21.24
CA ALA A 742 9.02 32.41 20.17
C ALA A 742 8.35 31.04 20.03
N ARG A 743 7.09 30.95 20.50
CA ARG A 743 6.20 29.83 20.19
C ARG A 743 5.94 29.72 18.69
N ASN A 744 5.53 28.53 18.25
CA ASN A 744 5.30 28.18 16.83
C ASN A 744 6.54 28.36 15.96
N THR A 745 7.73 28.12 16.54
CA THR A 745 8.95 27.95 15.75
C THR A 745 8.99 26.50 15.26
N LEU A 746 8.79 26.29 13.96
CA LEU A 746 8.80 24.97 13.31
C LEU A 746 10.23 24.56 12.99
N THR A 747 10.65 23.34 13.33
CA THR A 747 12.05 22.92 13.21
C THR A 747 12.21 21.62 12.42
N GLN A 748 13.31 21.51 11.68
CA GLN A 748 13.76 20.29 11.01
C GLN A 748 15.24 20.03 11.34
N ARG A 749 15.61 18.76 11.47
CA ARG A 749 17.03 18.35 11.63
C ARG A 749 17.83 18.77 10.41
N ILE A 750 19.08 19.19 10.60
CA ILE A 750 20.02 19.42 9.49
C ILE A 750 20.63 18.08 9.10
N PHE A 751 20.46 17.69 7.84
CA PHE A 751 21.12 16.52 7.25
C PHE A 751 22.46 16.90 6.63
N GLY A 752 23.48 16.09 6.86
CA GLY A 752 24.74 16.10 6.11
C GLY A 752 24.66 15.19 4.88
N TYR A 753 25.49 15.45 3.88
CA TYR A 753 25.49 14.70 2.63
C TYR A 753 26.89 14.11 2.38
N PRO A 754 27.04 12.77 2.27
CA PRO A 754 28.37 12.18 2.03
C PRO A 754 29.05 12.68 0.75
N SER A 755 28.28 13.09 -0.26
CA SER A 755 28.76 13.68 -1.52
C SER A 755 29.19 15.15 -1.39
N ASP A 756 28.72 15.86 -0.37
CA ASP A 756 29.03 17.28 -0.12
C ASP A 756 28.96 17.60 1.39
N LEU A 757 30.12 17.57 2.05
CA LEU A 757 30.24 17.87 3.48
C LEU A 757 30.29 19.38 3.80
N ASP A 758 30.33 20.23 2.77
CA ASP A 758 30.48 21.67 2.93
C ASP A 758 29.14 22.40 2.85
N LYS A 759 28.11 21.77 2.28
CA LYS A 759 26.81 22.39 2.09
C LYS A 759 25.69 21.48 2.61
N SER A 760 24.83 22.06 3.42
CA SER A 760 23.50 21.57 3.74
C SER A 760 22.60 22.78 3.62
N PHE A 761 21.72 22.81 2.63
CA PHE A 761 20.83 23.93 2.39
C PHE A 761 19.57 23.81 3.22
N GLY A 762 19.07 24.95 3.69
CA GLY A 762 17.67 25.13 4.05
C GLY A 762 17.23 26.44 3.40
N THR A 763 16.19 26.39 2.57
CA THR A 763 15.65 27.55 1.87
C THR A 763 14.14 27.61 2.05
N ILE A 764 13.60 28.79 2.34
CA ILE A 764 12.16 29.04 2.35
C ILE A 764 11.78 30.11 1.33
N LYS A 765 10.58 29.99 0.77
CA LYS A 765 9.85 31.09 0.12
C LYS A 765 8.76 31.57 1.07
N MET A 766 8.75 32.87 1.37
CA MET A 766 7.88 33.47 2.37
C MET A 766 7.16 34.70 1.81
N ASP A 767 5.85 34.74 1.98
CA ASP A 767 5.00 35.92 1.79
C ASP A 767 4.95 36.74 3.09
N ILE A 768 5.35 38.00 3.00
CA ILE A 768 5.49 38.92 4.12
C ILE A 768 4.43 40.02 4.14
N GLU A 769 3.43 40.00 3.25
CA GLU A 769 2.47 41.12 3.06
C GLU A 769 1.85 41.60 4.38
N ASN A 770 1.42 40.66 5.21
CA ASN A 770 0.58 40.87 6.39
C ASN A 770 1.35 40.98 7.72
N MET A 771 2.67 41.16 7.66
CA MET A 771 3.46 41.50 8.84
C MET A 771 3.09 42.89 9.39
N LEU A 772 3.00 43.00 10.72
CA LEU A 772 2.72 44.23 11.45
C LEU A 772 3.97 44.81 12.12
N GLU A 773 3.86 46.05 12.63
CA GLU A 773 4.97 46.73 13.31
C GLU A 773 5.58 45.84 14.41
N GLY A 774 6.90 45.67 14.34
CA GLY A 774 7.64 44.86 15.30
C GLY A 774 7.66 43.36 15.01
N ASP A 775 6.93 42.85 14.02
CA ASP A 775 7.01 41.44 13.63
C ASP A 775 8.41 41.10 13.10
N VAL A 776 8.84 39.87 13.39
CA VAL A 776 10.10 39.27 12.93
C VAL A 776 9.80 37.85 12.47
N ALA A 777 10.03 37.57 11.19
CA ALA A 777 9.81 36.24 10.60
C ALA A 777 10.98 35.84 9.71
N GLY A 778 11.29 34.55 9.63
CA GLY A 778 12.35 34.07 8.75
C GLY A 778 12.84 32.66 9.04
N LEU A 779 14.10 32.40 8.66
CA LEU A 779 14.77 31.12 8.75
C LEU A 779 16.00 31.21 9.66
N ALA A 780 16.07 30.34 10.65
CA ALA A 780 17.15 30.23 11.62
C ALA A 780 17.94 28.93 11.46
N VAL A 781 19.18 28.96 11.95
CA VAL A 781 19.89 27.77 12.46
C VAL A 781 19.85 27.88 13.97
N PHE A 782 19.09 27.00 14.62
CA PHE A 782 18.71 27.09 16.02
C PHE A 782 19.49 26.10 16.89
N GLN A 783 20.23 26.65 17.86
CA GLN A 783 20.92 26.03 18.99
C GLN A 783 21.37 27.19 19.92
N ASP A 784 22.20 26.96 20.93
CA ASP A 784 22.95 27.98 21.67
C ASP A 784 24.45 27.95 21.25
N PRO A 785 24.97 28.96 20.51
CA PRO A 785 24.25 30.14 20.01
C PRO A 785 23.41 29.83 18.76
N TYR A 786 22.42 30.70 18.46
CA TYR A 786 21.64 30.66 17.23
C TYR A 786 21.94 31.87 16.32
N ALA A 787 21.55 31.74 15.05
CA ALA A 787 21.48 32.86 14.11
C ALA A 787 20.31 32.69 13.14
N TYR A 788 19.81 33.79 12.60
CA TYR A 788 18.75 33.77 11.59
C TYR A 788 18.90 34.87 10.55
N VAL A 789 18.30 34.63 9.39
CA VAL A 789 17.97 35.65 8.40
C VAL A 789 16.46 35.77 8.29
N GLY A 790 15.96 36.99 8.20
CA GLY A 790 14.53 37.23 8.23
C GLY A 790 14.15 38.64 7.81
N VAL A 791 12.87 38.94 7.95
CA VAL A 791 12.29 40.27 7.76
C VAL A 791 11.81 40.78 9.09
N LYS A 792 12.07 42.05 9.38
CA LYS A 792 11.53 42.77 10.52
C LYS A 792 10.75 43.98 10.05
N VAL A 793 9.61 44.28 10.66
CA VAL A 793 8.90 45.54 10.41
C VAL A 793 9.38 46.61 11.37
N ILE A 794 9.91 47.71 10.85
CA ILE A 794 10.42 48.86 11.60
C ILE A 794 9.87 50.14 10.99
N ASP A 795 9.19 50.97 11.79
CA ASP A 795 8.58 52.23 11.34
C ASP A 795 7.65 52.03 10.11
N GLY A 796 6.94 50.90 10.08
CA GLY A 796 6.06 50.47 8.99
C GLY A 796 6.77 49.95 7.74
N GLN A 797 8.10 49.83 7.74
CA GLN A 797 8.88 49.28 6.62
C GLN A 797 9.32 47.85 6.90
N LYS A 798 9.10 46.96 5.93
CA LYS A 798 9.63 45.59 5.93
C LYS A 798 11.11 45.65 5.56
N VAL A 799 12.00 45.34 6.51
CA VAL A 799 13.45 45.40 6.31
C VAL A 799 14.07 44.03 6.50
N LEU A 800 15.03 43.69 5.63
CA LEU A 800 15.82 42.48 5.80
C LEU A 800 16.70 42.61 7.05
N VAL A 801 16.80 41.54 7.84
CA VAL A 801 17.65 41.47 9.03
C VAL A 801 18.41 40.15 9.09
N MET A 802 19.59 40.18 9.69
CA MET A 802 20.34 39.00 10.09
C MET A 802 20.75 39.15 11.56
N MET A 803 20.42 38.15 12.37
CA MET A 803 20.79 38.07 13.79
C MET A 803 21.85 36.98 13.94
N ASN A 804 22.97 37.29 14.59
CA ASN A 804 23.96 36.30 14.98
C ASN A 804 24.33 36.54 16.44
N ASP A 805 23.96 35.61 17.33
CA ASP A 805 24.33 35.65 18.76
C ASP A 805 24.14 37.04 19.40
N GLY A 806 22.90 37.55 19.33
CA GLY A 806 22.52 38.87 19.87
C GLY A 806 22.99 40.09 19.06
N THR A 807 23.78 39.92 17.99
CA THR A 807 24.23 41.01 17.10
C THR A 807 23.40 41.11 15.82
N MET A 808 22.64 42.20 15.65
CA MET A 808 21.75 42.39 14.50
C MET A 808 22.39 43.25 13.41
N VAL A 809 22.30 42.78 12.17
CA VAL A 809 22.60 43.53 10.95
C VAL A 809 21.30 43.81 10.22
N THR A 810 21.04 45.07 9.86
CA THR A 810 19.88 45.48 9.07
C THR A 810 20.30 45.73 7.62
N GLY A 811 19.59 45.10 6.69
CA GLY A 811 19.75 45.23 5.25
C GLY A 811 18.85 46.30 4.64
N ALA A 812 18.53 46.13 3.35
CA ALA A 812 17.63 47.03 2.62
C ALA A 812 16.15 46.80 3.00
N ALA A 813 15.33 47.83 2.77
CA ALA A 813 13.88 47.68 2.77
C ALA A 813 13.44 46.84 1.55
N ILE A 814 12.42 46.01 1.75
CA ILE A 814 11.84 45.15 0.72
C ILE A 814 10.59 45.85 0.18
N GLU A 815 10.54 46.08 -1.14
CA GLU A 815 9.39 46.71 -1.80
C GLU A 815 8.29 45.71 -2.19
N GLY A 816 8.66 44.44 -2.40
CA GLY A 816 7.74 43.34 -2.72
C GLY A 816 7.13 42.66 -1.50
N ILE A 817 6.30 41.65 -1.76
CA ILE A 817 5.68 40.81 -0.72
C ILE A 817 6.31 39.43 -0.60
N GLU A 818 7.15 39.02 -1.56
CA GLU A 818 7.82 37.71 -1.53
C GLU A 818 9.30 37.89 -1.20
N VAL A 819 9.84 36.94 -0.42
CA VAL A 819 11.27 36.86 -0.13
C VAL A 819 11.70 35.39 -0.01
N TYR A 820 12.90 35.10 -0.52
CA TYR A 820 13.55 33.80 -0.38
C TYR A 820 14.67 33.92 0.65
N LEU A 821 14.68 33.04 1.64
CA LEU A 821 15.64 33.08 2.74
C LEU A 821 16.37 31.73 2.80
N ARG A 822 17.70 31.77 2.84
CA ARG A 822 18.55 30.58 2.77
C ARG A 822 19.60 30.55 3.88
N ALA A 823 19.72 29.41 4.53
CA ALA A 823 20.84 29.05 5.40
C ALA A 823 21.65 27.91 4.75
N VAL A 824 22.97 27.99 4.84
CA VAL A 824 23.88 26.94 4.36
C VAL A 824 24.80 26.53 5.50
N ALA A 825 24.57 25.33 6.04
CA ALA A 825 25.37 24.76 7.11
C ALA A 825 26.49 23.89 6.52
N SER A 826 27.68 23.93 7.13
CA SER A 826 28.82 23.09 6.77
C SER A 826 29.17 22.15 7.91
N TYR A 827 29.19 20.85 7.62
CA TYR A 827 29.66 19.84 8.58
C TYR A 827 31.16 20.00 8.83
N ASN A 828 31.96 20.17 7.77
CA ASN A 828 33.42 20.27 7.85
C ASN A 828 33.91 21.45 8.71
N THR A 829 33.27 22.62 8.59
CA THR A 829 33.71 23.82 9.31
C THR A 829 32.90 24.13 10.55
N SER A 830 31.75 23.45 10.77
CA SER A 830 30.76 23.83 11.79
C SER A 830 30.31 25.29 11.68
N MET A 831 30.22 25.81 10.45
CA MET A 831 29.77 27.19 10.19
C MET A 831 28.44 27.18 9.44
N ALA A 832 27.58 28.17 9.71
CA ALA A 832 26.39 28.41 8.90
C ALA A 832 26.37 29.84 8.33
N GLY A 833 26.21 29.95 7.02
CA GLY A 833 26.07 31.24 6.31
C GLY A 833 24.63 31.52 5.92
N PHE A 834 24.26 32.80 5.86
CA PHE A 834 22.88 33.24 5.64
C PHE A 834 22.76 34.16 4.41
N TYR A 835 21.72 33.91 3.62
CA TYR A 835 21.50 34.52 2.32
C TYR A 835 20.03 34.86 2.12
N PHE A 836 19.76 35.80 1.22
CA PHE A 836 18.41 36.13 0.77
C PHE A 836 18.38 36.30 -0.75
N SER A 837 17.20 36.15 -1.35
CA SER A 837 16.91 36.49 -2.73
C SER A 837 15.51 37.11 -2.85
N LEU A 838 15.30 37.92 -3.90
CA LEU A 838 14.01 38.49 -4.30
C LEU A 838 13.50 37.93 -5.64
N ASP A 839 14.27 37.04 -6.27
CA ASP A 839 14.01 36.48 -7.60
C ASP A 839 14.14 34.95 -7.67
N ASN A 840 14.51 34.30 -6.56
CA ASN A 840 14.88 32.88 -6.45
C ASN A 840 16.10 32.44 -7.31
N GLU A 841 16.74 33.36 -8.03
CA GLU A 841 17.87 33.06 -8.92
C GLU A 841 19.20 33.50 -8.29
N THR A 842 19.25 34.70 -7.71
CA THR A 842 20.46 35.29 -7.16
C THR A 842 20.40 35.42 -5.64
N TYR A 843 21.14 34.55 -4.93
CA TYR A 843 21.25 34.58 -3.47
C TYR A 843 22.41 35.46 -2.99
N THR A 844 22.08 36.49 -2.20
CA THR A 844 23.04 37.45 -1.65
C THR A 844 23.29 37.19 -0.16
N LYS A 845 24.56 37.08 0.24
CA LYS A 845 24.95 36.88 1.64
C LYS A 845 24.66 38.12 2.49
N ILE A 846 24.18 37.93 3.71
CA ILE A 846 24.00 38.99 4.71
C ILE A 846 24.60 38.58 6.06
N GLY A 847 25.24 39.53 6.74
CA GLY A 847 25.80 39.31 8.07
C GLY A 847 27.09 38.48 8.08
N THR A 848 27.37 37.85 9.22
CA THR A 848 28.54 37.01 9.48
C THR A 848 28.10 35.55 9.62
N ASP A 849 29.02 34.61 9.43
CA ASP A 849 28.69 33.19 9.62
C ASP A 849 28.53 32.87 11.11
N LEU A 850 27.55 32.03 11.43
CA LEU A 850 27.37 31.44 12.75
C LEU A 850 28.42 30.37 12.97
N ASP A 851 29.14 30.44 14.09
CA ASP A 851 30.00 29.36 14.58
C ASP A 851 29.12 28.38 15.36
N MET A 852 28.59 27.37 14.67
CA MET A 852 27.63 26.43 15.22
C MET A 852 28.27 25.61 16.35
N LYS A 853 27.56 25.46 17.46
CA LYS A 853 27.97 24.66 18.63
C LYS A 853 26.97 23.55 18.91
N PHE A 854 27.32 22.68 19.85
CA PHE A 854 26.39 21.78 20.52
C PHE A 854 26.48 22.09 22.01
N ASP A 855 25.45 22.74 22.56
CA ASP A 855 25.36 23.11 23.97
C ASP A 855 24.35 22.21 24.68
N LEU A 856 24.71 21.78 25.89
CA LEU A 856 23.88 20.90 26.71
C LEU A 856 22.68 21.64 27.31
N SER A 857 22.64 22.98 27.27
CA SER A 857 21.47 23.77 27.64
C SER A 857 20.27 23.50 26.73
N VAL A 858 20.52 23.18 25.45
CA VAL A 858 19.49 22.80 24.46
C VAL A 858 19.47 21.29 24.21
N PHE A 859 20.64 20.65 24.21
CA PHE A 859 20.85 19.19 24.13
C PHE A 859 20.43 18.52 22.80
N THR A 860 20.12 19.31 21.77
CA THR A 860 19.86 18.81 20.41
C THR A 860 20.87 19.39 19.43
N GLY A 861 21.09 18.71 18.30
CA GLY A 861 21.87 19.24 17.19
C GLY A 861 21.25 20.51 16.62
N ASN A 862 22.03 21.28 15.86
CA ASN A 862 21.50 22.48 15.19
C ASN A 862 20.35 22.08 14.24
N LYS A 863 19.28 22.88 14.24
CA LYS A 863 18.09 22.66 13.40
C LYS A 863 17.89 23.83 12.47
N PHE A 864 17.38 23.57 11.26
CA PHE A 864 16.73 24.63 10.50
C PHE A 864 15.41 24.97 11.20
N SER A 865 15.09 26.25 11.32
CA SER A 865 13.87 26.67 12.02
C SER A 865 13.16 27.82 11.34
N ILE A 866 11.88 27.64 11.06
CA ILE A 866 10.98 28.64 10.49
C ILE A 866 10.22 29.27 11.65
N PHE A 867 10.15 30.60 11.71
CA PHE A 867 9.52 31.29 12.84
C PHE A 867 8.80 32.57 12.42
N ASN A 868 7.85 32.99 13.25
CA ASN A 868 7.25 34.32 13.23
C ASN A 868 6.90 34.76 14.67
N PHE A 869 7.42 35.90 15.12
CA PHE A 869 7.09 36.47 16.44
C PHE A 869 7.00 37.99 16.41
N ALA A 870 6.32 38.57 17.40
CA ALA A 870 6.16 40.01 17.53
C ALA A 870 7.11 40.60 18.58
N THR A 871 7.63 41.81 18.35
CA THR A 871 8.37 42.61 19.36
C THR A 871 7.60 43.82 19.87
N VAL A 872 6.47 44.16 19.24
CA VAL A 872 5.64 45.32 19.59
C VAL A 872 4.18 44.93 19.83
N GLN A 873 3.56 44.27 18.85
CA GLN A 873 2.15 43.86 18.92
C GLN A 873 1.92 42.57 18.14
N THR A 874 1.02 41.71 18.61
CA THR A 874 0.58 40.51 17.88
C THR A 874 -0.48 40.83 16.82
N GLY A 875 -0.78 39.85 15.97
CA GLY A 875 -1.86 39.88 14.98
C GLY A 875 -1.38 39.88 13.53
N GLY A 876 -0.08 40.05 13.28
CA GLY A 876 0.49 39.85 11.95
C GLY A 876 0.86 38.40 11.69
N TYR A 877 0.98 38.04 10.42
CA TYR A 877 1.27 36.69 9.95
C TYR A 877 2.14 36.69 8.69
N VAL A 878 2.73 35.53 8.41
CA VAL A 878 3.43 35.20 7.17
C VAL A 878 2.89 33.89 6.61
N ASP A 879 2.95 33.74 5.29
CA ASP A 879 2.59 32.50 4.61
C ASP A 879 3.86 31.91 3.96
N LEU A 880 4.15 30.64 4.25
CA LEU A 880 5.31 29.92 3.76
C LEU A 880 4.85 28.98 2.64
N ASP A 881 5.41 29.15 1.45
CA ASP A 881 5.06 28.37 0.26
C ASP A 881 5.73 26.99 0.31
N TRP A 882 7.03 26.97 0.57
CA TRP A 882 7.81 25.74 0.63
C TRP A 882 9.09 25.89 1.45
N PHE A 883 9.61 24.76 1.90
CA PHE A 883 10.95 24.57 2.42
C PHE A 883 11.71 23.55 1.56
N SER A 884 12.94 23.87 1.18
CA SER A 884 13.77 22.95 0.39
C SER A 884 15.24 22.91 0.81
N THR A 885 15.82 21.71 0.69
CA THR A 885 17.25 21.41 0.83
C THR A 885 17.98 21.34 -0.51
N GLU A 886 17.28 21.49 -1.64
CA GLU A 886 17.91 21.59 -2.96
C GLU A 886 18.64 22.93 -3.10
N GLU A 887 19.73 22.95 -3.89
CA GLU A 887 20.42 24.20 -4.22
C GLU A 887 19.55 25.12 -5.09
N PHE A 888 18.72 24.52 -5.96
CA PHE A 888 17.74 25.19 -6.81
C PHE A 888 16.41 24.44 -6.72
N PHE A 889 15.34 25.15 -6.37
CA PHE A 889 14.00 24.57 -6.20
C PHE A 889 12.94 25.48 -6.82
N SER A 890 12.06 24.90 -7.63
CA SER A 890 10.78 25.46 -8.04
C SER A 890 9.71 24.38 -7.96
N GLU A 891 8.51 24.72 -7.51
CA GLU A 891 7.44 23.74 -7.34
C GLU A 891 7.01 23.11 -8.67
N GLU A 892 6.89 23.89 -9.74
CA GLU A 892 6.55 23.40 -11.09
C GLU A 892 7.49 22.31 -11.59
N THR A 893 8.72 22.25 -11.05
CA THR A 893 9.67 21.18 -11.36
C THR A 893 9.24 19.88 -10.69
N PHE A 894 8.92 19.90 -9.39
CA PHE A 894 8.79 18.69 -8.56
C PHE A 894 7.34 18.26 -8.27
N TYR A 895 6.39 19.17 -8.43
CA TYR A 895 5.01 18.99 -7.98
C TYR A 895 4.01 19.43 -9.04
N ASP A 896 2.83 18.82 -9.01
CA ASP A 896 1.72 19.15 -9.91
C ASP A 896 1.07 20.51 -9.58
N ASP A 897 1.15 21.48 -10.48
CA ASP A 897 0.57 22.81 -10.31
C ASP A 897 -0.96 22.84 -10.44
N ALA A 898 -1.58 21.74 -10.86
CA ALA A 898 -3.03 21.58 -10.90
C ALA A 898 -3.65 21.23 -9.53
N PHE A 899 -2.84 21.04 -8.48
CA PHE A 899 -3.33 20.70 -7.15
C PHE A 899 -4.26 21.80 -6.60
N GLU A 900 -5.47 21.41 -6.22
CA GLU A 900 -6.41 22.25 -5.48
C GLU A 900 -6.28 21.90 -3.98
N GLY A 901 -5.57 22.74 -3.22
CA GLY A 901 -5.27 22.44 -1.83
C GLY A 901 -6.47 22.26 -0.89
N TYR A 902 -6.21 21.71 0.29
CA TYR A 902 -7.25 21.32 1.23
C TYR A 902 -7.87 22.51 1.99
N SER A 903 -9.20 22.50 2.10
CA SER A 903 -9.95 23.37 3.01
C SER A 903 -10.52 22.61 4.21
N GLU A 904 -10.83 23.30 5.31
CA GLU A 904 -11.48 22.67 6.47
C GLU A 904 -12.79 21.97 6.07
N GLU A 905 -13.58 22.58 5.18
CA GLU A 905 -14.83 21.99 4.68
C GLU A 905 -14.56 20.72 3.84
N SER A 906 -13.53 20.71 3.00
CA SER A 906 -13.17 19.55 2.16
C SER A 906 -12.61 18.36 2.94
N LEU A 907 -12.12 18.58 4.16
CA LEU A 907 -11.57 17.57 5.05
C LEU A 907 -12.57 17.09 6.09
N THR A 908 -13.61 17.88 6.36
CA THR A 908 -14.59 17.59 7.41
C THR A 908 -15.70 16.71 6.85
N LEU A 909 -15.76 15.47 7.33
CA LEU A 909 -16.84 14.54 6.99
C LEU A 909 -18.13 14.92 7.73
N THR A 910 -19.25 14.94 7.01
CA THR A 910 -20.58 15.26 7.56
C THR A 910 -21.53 14.07 7.57
N ASP A 911 -21.42 13.19 6.58
CA ASP A 911 -22.27 12.01 6.45
C ASP A 911 -21.56 10.86 5.73
N LEU A 912 -22.11 9.65 5.86
CA LEU A 912 -21.84 8.51 5.00
C LEU A 912 -23.17 8.07 4.37
N ILE A 913 -23.14 7.71 3.08
CA ILE A 913 -24.29 7.15 2.36
C ILE A 913 -23.91 5.76 1.90
N VAL A 914 -24.65 4.74 2.38
CA VAL A 914 -24.58 3.40 1.81
C VAL A 914 -25.61 3.34 0.68
N GLU A 915 -25.15 3.35 -0.56
CA GLU A 915 -26.04 3.32 -1.72
C GLU A 915 -26.73 1.95 -1.82
N GLY A 916 -28.01 1.96 -2.18
CA GLY A 916 -28.85 0.75 -2.18
C GLY A 916 -29.46 0.40 -0.82
N GLY A 917 -28.86 0.85 0.30
CA GLY A 917 -29.38 0.60 1.65
C GLY A 917 -29.16 -0.86 2.10
N ASP A 918 -30.24 -1.53 2.48
CA ASP A 918 -30.18 -2.95 2.85
C ASP A 918 -29.95 -3.82 1.61
N VAL A 919 -29.07 -4.82 1.73
CA VAL A 919 -28.62 -5.67 0.63
C VAL A 919 -29.18 -7.08 0.83
N GLU A 920 -29.85 -7.61 -0.18
CA GLU A 920 -30.27 -9.02 -0.22
C GLU A 920 -29.43 -9.80 -1.22
N LEU A 921 -28.92 -10.97 -0.82
CA LEU A 921 -28.11 -11.83 -1.66
C LEU A 921 -28.54 -13.30 -1.55
N LEU A 922 -28.32 -14.03 -2.64
CA LEU A 922 -28.31 -15.48 -2.57
C LEU A 922 -27.10 -15.96 -1.78
N THR A 923 -27.26 -17.03 -1.00
CA THR A 923 -26.12 -17.73 -0.38
C THR A 923 -25.16 -18.24 -1.46
N GLY A 924 -23.86 -18.03 -1.25
CA GLY A 924 -22.80 -18.19 -2.25
C GLY A 924 -22.70 -17.04 -3.27
N GLY A 925 -23.55 -16.01 -3.15
CA GLY A 925 -23.59 -14.84 -4.02
C GLY A 925 -22.69 -13.70 -3.54
N THR A 926 -22.49 -12.73 -4.43
CA THR A 926 -21.62 -11.57 -4.19
C THR A 926 -22.30 -10.29 -4.66
N ALA A 927 -22.02 -9.16 -4.02
CA ALA A 927 -22.43 -7.85 -4.52
C ALA A 927 -21.40 -6.77 -4.19
N SER A 928 -21.27 -5.79 -5.08
CA SER A 928 -20.48 -4.60 -4.81
C SER A 928 -21.22 -3.66 -3.87
N LEU A 929 -20.50 -3.12 -2.90
CA LEU A 929 -20.95 -2.13 -1.94
C LEU A 929 -20.46 -0.75 -2.39
N SER A 930 -21.35 0.24 -2.41
CA SER A 930 -21.00 1.63 -2.67
C SER A 930 -21.27 2.45 -1.41
N VAL A 931 -20.19 2.98 -0.82
CA VAL A 931 -20.22 3.85 0.35
C VAL A 931 -19.66 5.21 -0.05
N GLN A 932 -20.51 6.22 -0.06
CA GLN A 932 -20.13 7.59 -0.39
C GLN A 932 -19.92 8.39 0.90
N ALA A 933 -18.72 8.94 1.07
CA ALA A 933 -18.42 9.94 2.09
C ALA A 933 -18.91 11.31 1.64
N VAL A 934 -19.61 12.05 2.50
CA VAL A 934 -20.13 13.38 2.21
C VAL A 934 -19.37 14.41 3.04
N PHE A 935 -18.61 15.28 2.37
CA PHE A 935 -17.83 16.34 3.01
C PHE A 935 -18.64 17.62 3.20
N ALA A 936 -18.18 18.51 4.08
CA ALA A 936 -18.91 19.72 4.44
C ALA A 936 -19.02 20.74 3.28
N ASP A 937 -18.12 20.66 2.29
CA ASP A 937 -18.18 21.40 1.03
C ASP A 937 -19.24 20.86 0.04
N GLY A 938 -19.86 19.72 0.36
CA GLY A 938 -20.86 19.04 -0.47
C GLY A 938 -20.29 18.02 -1.45
N ARG A 939 -18.96 17.84 -1.50
CA ARG A 939 -18.30 16.80 -2.31
C ARG A 939 -18.65 15.41 -1.77
N THR A 940 -18.77 14.45 -2.69
CA THR A 940 -18.86 13.03 -2.35
C THR A 940 -17.65 12.26 -2.84
N GLU A 941 -17.23 11.25 -2.08
CA GLU A 941 -16.10 10.38 -2.41
C GLU A 941 -16.47 8.92 -2.16
N ASP A 942 -16.16 8.03 -3.09
CA ASP A 942 -16.34 6.59 -2.91
C ASP A 942 -15.26 6.07 -1.95
N VAL A 943 -15.70 5.70 -0.74
CA VAL A 943 -14.84 5.19 0.34
C VAL A 943 -15.10 3.71 0.62
N SER A 944 -15.69 2.99 -0.34
CA SER A 944 -16.08 1.58 -0.16
C SER A 944 -14.91 0.65 0.20
N ILE A 945 -13.70 1.03 -0.18
CA ILE A 945 -12.48 0.27 0.12
C ILE A 945 -11.75 0.85 1.34
N GLY A 946 -11.79 2.18 1.52
CA GLY A 946 -11.10 2.88 2.62
C GLY A 946 -11.88 2.91 3.94
N ALA A 947 -13.16 2.56 3.95
CA ALA A 947 -13.97 2.51 5.16
C ALA A 947 -13.71 1.24 5.99
N THR A 948 -13.92 1.36 7.30
CA THR A 948 -13.91 0.21 8.22
C THR A 948 -15.30 -0.40 8.32
N TYR A 949 -15.37 -1.73 8.27
CA TYR A 949 -16.63 -2.49 8.38
C TYR A 949 -16.61 -3.36 9.63
N ASP A 950 -17.38 -2.98 10.64
CA ASP A 950 -17.63 -3.83 11.80
C ASP A 950 -18.73 -4.84 11.46
N ASN A 951 -18.31 -6.08 11.23
CA ASN A 951 -19.16 -7.21 10.92
C ASN A 951 -19.21 -8.19 12.11
N PRO A 952 -20.33 -8.23 12.85
CA PRO A 952 -20.44 -9.08 14.04
C PRO A 952 -20.64 -10.57 13.74
N LYS A 953 -20.89 -10.95 12.47
CA LYS A 953 -21.15 -12.33 12.04
C LYS A 953 -20.40 -12.67 10.74
N PRO A 954 -19.05 -12.73 10.78
CA PRO A 954 -18.22 -13.00 9.62
C PRO A 954 -18.46 -14.40 9.01
N GLU A 955 -19.12 -15.30 9.73
CA GLU A 955 -19.54 -16.61 9.23
C GLU A 955 -20.74 -16.59 8.27
N ILE A 956 -21.47 -15.47 8.20
CA ILE A 956 -22.63 -15.28 7.30
C ILE A 956 -22.23 -14.50 6.06
N ILE A 957 -21.52 -13.39 6.24
CA ILE A 957 -21.00 -12.57 5.15
C ILE A 957 -19.56 -12.16 5.41
N GLN A 958 -18.83 -11.91 4.34
CA GLN A 958 -17.53 -11.23 4.35
C GLN A 958 -17.63 -9.94 3.55
N ILE A 959 -16.80 -8.95 3.89
CA ILE A 959 -16.65 -7.72 3.10
C ILE A 959 -15.18 -7.59 2.74
N VAL A 960 -14.87 -7.60 1.45
CA VAL A 960 -13.51 -7.57 0.90
C VAL A 960 -13.47 -6.54 -0.23
N ASN A 961 -12.57 -5.55 -0.14
CA ASN A 961 -12.38 -4.48 -1.14
C ASN A 961 -13.71 -3.87 -1.65
N GLY A 962 -14.59 -3.48 -0.73
CA GLY A 962 -15.89 -2.91 -1.09
C GLY A 962 -16.86 -3.91 -1.73
N ASN A 963 -16.68 -5.22 -1.56
CA ASN A 963 -17.61 -6.24 -2.05
C ASN A 963 -18.05 -7.18 -0.92
N ILE A 964 -19.32 -7.53 -0.91
CA ILE A 964 -19.95 -8.46 0.03
C ILE A 964 -19.92 -9.87 -0.59
N ILE A 965 -19.52 -10.85 0.22
CA ILE A 965 -19.59 -12.29 -0.10
C ILE A 965 -20.55 -12.91 0.90
N ALA A 966 -21.56 -13.63 0.43
CA ALA A 966 -22.53 -14.32 1.28
C ALA A 966 -22.16 -15.80 1.44
N ASP A 967 -21.66 -16.18 2.61
CA ASP A 967 -21.18 -17.54 2.90
C ASP A 967 -22.30 -18.46 3.43
N ALA A 968 -23.26 -17.91 4.17
CA ALA A 968 -24.34 -18.69 4.78
C ALA A 968 -25.64 -17.89 4.90
N ASP A 969 -26.76 -18.60 5.06
CA ASP A 969 -28.06 -17.98 5.34
C ASP A 969 -28.03 -17.20 6.66
N GLY A 970 -28.54 -15.97 6.63
CA GLY A 970 -28.75 -15.18 7.82
C GLY A 970 -28.87 -13.69 7.54
N GLU A 971 -29.13 -12.95 8.61
CA GLU A 971 -29.23 -11.50 8.60
C GLU A 971 -28.13 -10.90 9.49
N VAL A 972 -27.43 -9.91 8.95
CA VAL A 972 -26.32 -9.21 9.60
C VAL A 972 -26.51 -7.72 9.47
N THR A 973 -26.48 -6.99 10.57
CA THR A 973 -26.37 -5.53 10.55
C THR A 973 -24.89 -5.16 10.64
N VAL A 974 -24.36 -4.55 9.58
CA VAL A 974 -22.97 -4.10 9.49
C VAL A 974 -22.90 -2.63 9.86
N THR A 975 -21.88 -2.24 10.62
CA THR A 975 -21.58 -0.82 10.85
C THR A 975 -20.40 -0.42 9.98
N VAL A 976 -20.63 0.49 9.03
CA VAL A 976 -19.56 1.13 8.27
C VAL A 976 -19.13 2.41 8.96
N THR A 977 -17.83 2.64 9.05
CA THR A 977 -17.23 3.82 9.68
C THR A 977 -16.13 4.39 8.79
N TYR A 978 -16.12 5.71 8.64
CA TYR A 978 -15.08 6.45 7.94
C TYR A 978 -14.78 7.75 8.69
N GLN A 979 -13.54 8.22 8.60
CA GLN A 979 -13.12 9.48 9.19
C GLN A 979 -12.51 10.36 8.10
N GLY A 980 -13.02 11.57 7.94
CA GLY A 980 -12.39 12.58 7.07
C GLY A 980 -11.04 13.03 7.63
N GLY A 981 -10.33 13.87 6.87
CA GLY A 981 -9.05 14.43 7.33
C GLY A 981 -9.16 15.25 8.62
N LEU A 982 -10.33 15.85 8.87
CA LEU A 982 -10.69 16.56 10.10
C LEU A 982 -12.02 16.05 10.67
N GLY A 983 -12.21 16.26 11.98
CA GLY A 983 -13.43 15.88 12.69
C GLY A 983 -13.42 14.46 13.26
N ASN A 984 -14.56 14.04 13.79
CA ASN A 984 -14.76 12.70 14.36
C ASN A 984 -15.18 11.71 13.26
N PRO A 985 -14.91 10.40 13.44
CA PRO A 985 -15.46 9.37 12.58
C PRO A 985 -16.99 9.45 12.49
N VAL A 986 -17.53 9.21 11.29
CA VAL A 986 -18.97 9.05 11.03
C VAL A 986 -19.25 7.58 10.77
N SER A 987 -20.33 7.08 11.38
CA SER A 987 -20.76 5.69 11.20
C SER A 987 -22.20 5.60 10.67
N ARG A 988 -22.46 4.58 9.86
CA ARG A 988 -23.80 4.20 9.38
C ARG A 988 -23.98 2.69 9.47
N GLN A 989 -25.23 2.27 9.54
CA GLN A 989 -25.60 0.86 9.56
C GLN A 989 -26.43 0.52 8.34
N PHE A 990 -26.22 -0.67 7.81
CA PHE A 990 -27.04 -1.29 6.78
C PHE A 990 -27.15 -2.79 7.09
N THR A 991 -28.22 -3.41 6.60
CA THR A 991 -28.48 -4.83 6.82
C THR A 991 -28.14 -5.60 5.56
N VAL A 992 -27.46 -6.73 5.73
CA VAL A 992 -27.27 -7.72 4.68
C VAL A 992 -28.06 -8.97 5.05
N THR A 993 -28.95 -9.38 4.16
CA THR A 993 -29.72 -10.61 4.28
C THR A 993 -29.25 -11.58 3.21
N SER A 994 -28.61 -12.67 3.64
CA SER A 994 -28.31 -13.80 2.79
C SER A 994 -29.36 -14.89 2.99
N SER A 995 -29.86 -15.45 1.91
CA SER A 995 -30.73 -16.62 1.98
C SER A 995 -30.49 -17.55 0.80
N THR A 996 -30.59 -18.84 1.04
CA THR A 996 -30.50 -19.84 -0.02
C THR A 996 -31.74 -19.77 -0.91
N PHE A 997 -32.94 -19.66 -0.35
CA PHE A 997 -34.20 -19.71 -1.11
C PHE A 997 -35.12 -18.50 -0.86
N PRO A 998 -34.65 -17.27 -1.10
CA PRO A 998 -35.45 -16.07 -0.89
C PRO A 998 -36.62 -16.03 -1.87
N LEU A 999 -37.81 -15.70 -1.37
CA LEU A 999 -39.01 -15.52 -2.17
C LEU A 999 -39.25 -14.03 -2.44
N THR A 1000 -38.19 -13.32 -2.86
CA THR A 1000 -38.20 -11.88 -3.15
C THR A 1000 -38.08 -11.65 -4.66
N SER A 1001 -38.69 -10.57 -5.16
CA SER A 1001 -38.73 -10.29 -6.60
C SER A 1001 -37.36 -9.95 -7.20
N GLY A 1002 -36.40 -9.52 -6.37
CA GLY A 1002 -35.02 -9.25 -6.78
C GLY A 1002 -34.17 -10.51 -6.96
N LEU A 1003 -34.40 -11.55 -6.17
CA LEU A 1003 -33.53 -12.76 -6.14
C LEU A 1003 -34.21 -14.02 -6.70
N PHE A 1004 -35.54 -14.03 -6.81
CA PHE A 1004 -36.29 -15.10 -7.46
C PHE A 1004 -36.51 -14.76 -8.94
N ASN A 1005 -35.90 -15.51 -9.86
CA ASN A 1005 -36.04 -15.28 -11.29
C ASN A 1005 -37.23 -16.08 -11.87
N PRO A 1006 -38.35 -15.44 -12.25
CA PRO A 1006 -39.50 -16.15 -12.81
C PRO A 1006 -39.33 -16.61 -14.27
N SER A 1007 -38.22 -16.23 -14.91
CA SER A 1007 -38.00 -16.34 -16.35
C SER A 1007 -36.66 -16.99 -16.70
N ILE A 1008 -36.15 -17.91 -15.87
CA ILE A 1008 -34.96 -18.72 -16.21
C ILE A 1008 -35.19 -19.44 -17.55
N TYR A 1009 -36.42 -19.92 -17.80
CA TYR A 1009 -36.85 -20.32 -19.14
C TYR A 1009 -38.30 -19.93 -19.41
N ALA A 1010 -38.51 -19.26 -20.55
CA ALA A 1010 -39.77 -18.63 -20.97
C ALA A 1010 -40.27 -17.52 -20.00
N ASN A 1011 -40.81 -16.43 -20.55
CA ASN A 1011 -41.21 -15.28 -19.73
C ASN A 1011 -42.29 -15.65 -18.70
N GLY A 1012 -42.01 -15.36 -17.44
CA GLY A 1012 -42.89 -15.51 -16.29
C GLY A 1012 -42.96 -14.25 -15.42
N THR A 1013 -43.79 -14.30 -14.39
CA THR A 1013 -43.93 -13.24 -13.37
C THR A 1013 -43.86 -13.83 -11.98
N PHE A 1014 -43.31 -13.09 -11.02
CA PHE A 1014 -43.29 -13.43 -9.60
C PHE A 1014 -43.93 -12.30 -8.80
N ASP A 1015 -44.87 -12.62 -7.92
CA ASP A 1015 -45.46 -11.70 -6.95
C ASP A 1015 -44.92 -12.04 -5.56
N GLU A 1016 -44.00 -11.20 -5.07
CA GLU A 1016 -43.34 -11.34 -3.78
C GLU A 1016 -44.30 -11.23 -2.59
N THR A 1017 -45.38 -10.43 -2.68
CA THR A 1017 -46.32 -10.28 -1.56
C THR A 1017 -47.09 -11.57 -1.29
N THR A 1018 -47.26 -12.40 -2.32
CA THR A 1018 -47.99 -13.67 -2.24
C THR A 1018 -47.11 -14.88 -2.48
N ALA A 1019 -45.80 -14.69 -2.70
CA ALA A 1019 -44.85 -15.69 -3.18
C ALA A 1019 -45.40 -16.53 -4.36
N THR A 1020 -46.06 -15.86 -5.32
CA THR A 1020 -46.73 -16.54 -6.45
C THR A 1020 -45.87 -16.47 -7.71
N LEU A 1021 -45.44 -17.63 -8.21
CA LEU A 1021 -44.82 -17.78 -9.52
C LEU A 1021 -45.87 -18.10 -10.60
N VAL A 1022 -45.81 -17.41 -11.73
CA VAL A 1022 -46.51 -17.77 -12.98
C VAL A 1022 -45.50 -17.85 -14.10
N THR A 1023 -45.14 -19.05 -14.56
CA THR A 1023 -44.21 -19.21 -15.69
C THR A 1023 -44.92 -19.11 -17.04
N GLY A 1024 -44.13 -18.85 -18.09
CA GLY A 1024 -44.55 -19.06 -19.48
C GLY A 1024 -44.87 -20.54 -19.78
N GLN A 1025 -45.36 -20.82 -20.99
CA GLN A 1025 -45.66 -22.18 -21.43
C GLN A 1025 -44.40 -23.05 -21.40
N TYR A 1026 -44.43 -24.17 -20.68
CA TYR A 1026 -43.26 -25.03 -20.39
C TYR A 1026 -42.10 -24.30 -19.70
N GLY A 1027 -42.41 -23.22 -18.99
CA GLY A 1027 -41.42 -22.34 -18.39
C GLY A 1027 -40.84 -22.84 -17.07
N PHE A 1028 -39.76 -22.19 -16.67
CA PHE A 1028 -39.01 -22.46 -15.44
C PHE A 1028 -38.70 -21.14 -14.71
N GLY A 1029 -39.01 -21.11 -13.42
CA GLY A 1029 -38.63 -20.00 -12.54
C GLY A 1029 -38.10 -20.51 -11.21
N GLY A 1030 -37.14 -19.79 -10.62
CA GLY A 1030 -36.44 -20.22 -9.42
C GLY A 1030 -35.18 -19.40 -9.16
N TRP A 1031 -34.18 -20.07 -8.60
CA TRP A 1031 -32.90 -19.49 -8.23
C TRP A 1031 -31.78 -20.00 -9.13
N LYS A 1032 -30.80 -19.13 -9.35
CA LYS A 1032 -29.58 -19.43 -10.09
C LYS A 1032 -28.39 -18.90 -9.29
N TYR A 1033 -27.44 -19.77 -8.96
CA TYR A 1033 -26.22 -19.43 -8.23
C TYR A 1033 -25.04 -19.49 -9.19
N ASP A 1034 -24.30 -18.40 -9.33
CA ASP A 1034 -23.25 -18.29 -10.34
C ASP A 1034 -22.04 -19.21 -10.08
N ALA A 1035 -21.71 -19.43 -8.80
CA ALA A 1035 -20.64 -20.34 -8.36
C ALA A 1035 -21.16 -21.74 -7.97
N GLY A 1036 -22.48 -21.95 -8.03
CA GLY A 1036 -23.13 -23.10 -7.40
C GLY A 1036 -23.19 -22.97 -5.88
N ILE A 1037 -24.11 -23.69 -5.25
CA ILE A 1037 -24.22 -23.76 -3.78
C ILE A 1037 -24.02 -25.19 -3.29
N ASP A 1038 -23.33 -25.32 -2.16
CA ASP A 1038 -23.15 -26.60 -1.47
C ASP A 1038 -24.33 -26.87 -0.53
N LEU A 1039 -25.14 -27.87 -0.89
CA LEU A 1039 -26.26 -28.36 -0.08
C LEU A 1039 -25.93 -29.68 0.62
N SER A 1040 -24.70 -30.17 0.50
CA SER A 1040 -24.29 -31.52 0.93
C SER A 1040 -24.33 -31.70 2.44
N ASP A 1041 -24.25 -30.63 3.24
CA ASP A 1041 -24.42 -30.71 4.70
C ASP A 1041 -25.85 -31.09 5.13
N TYR A 1042 -26.81 -31.09 4.19
CA TYR A 1042 -28.20 -31.43 4.45
C TYR A 1042 -28.61 -32.74 3.78
N LYS A 1043 -29.42 -33.53 4.49
CA LYS A 1043 -29.99 -34.77 3.95
C LYS A 1043 -31.15 -34.50 3.00
N TYR A 1044 -31.91 -33.44 3.27
CA TYR A 1044 -33.17 -33.18 2.60
C TYR A 1044 -33.36 -31.69 2.29
N LEU A 1045 -33.99 -31.44 1.16
CA LEU A 1045 -34.59 -30.15 0.81
C LEU A 1045 -36.11 -30.32 0.79
N VAL A 1046 -36.83 -29.47 1.50
CA VAL A 1046 -38.29 -29.51 1.60
C VAL A 1046 -38.89 -28.30 0.89
N VAL A 1047 -39.89 -28.54 0.06
CA VAL A 1047 -40.59 -27.51 -0.72
C VAL A 1047 -42.08 -27.60 -0.39
N ARG A 1048 -42.68 -26.50 0.06
CA ARG A 1048 -44.10 -26.41 0.43
C ARG A 1048 -44.82 -25.39 -0.44
N LEU A 1049 -46.04 -25.73 -0.84
CA LEU A 1049 -46.98 -24.88 -1.55
C LEU A 1049 -48.18 -24.60 -0.65
N GLU A 1050 -48.73 -23.40 -0.72
CA GLU A 1050 -49.95 -23.03 0.01
C GLU A 1050 -51.15 -23.90 -0.39
N LYS A 1051 -51.20 -24.27 -1.68
CA LYS A 1051 -52.20 -25.17 -2.25
C LYS A 1051 -51.67 -25.91 -3.47
N ALA A 1052 -52.33 -27.01 -3.82
CA ALA A 1052 -51.98 -27.78 -5.00
C ALA A 1052 -52.18 -26.94 -6.28
N ALA A 1053 -51.12 -26.77 -7.08
CA ALA A 1053 -51.18 -26.02 -8.32
C ALA A 1053 -51.79 -26.87 -9.46
N THR A 1054 -52.51 -26.22 -10.38
CA THR A 1054 -53.27 -26.90 -11.45
C THR A 1054 -52.47 -27.21 -12.72
N CYS A 1055 -51.20 -26.78 -12.77
CA CYS A 1055 -50.33 -26.86 -13.95
C CYS A 1055 -49.20 -27.86 -13.82
N SER A 1056 -49.35 -28.82 -12.90
CA SER A 1056 -48.40 -29.91 -12.69
C SER A 1056 -46.97 -29.41 -12.45
N PRO A 1057 -46.72 -28.63 -11.38
CA PRO A 1057 -45.37 -28.14 -11.12
C PRO A 1057 -44.43 -29.31 -10.80
N SER A 1058 -43.20 -29.17 -11.29
CA SER A 1058 -42.08 -30.09 -11.03
C SER A 1058 -40.93 -29.29 -10.45
N PHE A 1059 -40.42 -29.71 -9.30
CA PHE A 1059 -39.24 -29.07 -8.69
C PHE A 1059 -37.98 -29.71 -9.26
N ARG A 1060 -37.04 -28.90 -9.74
CA ARG A 1060 -35.84 -29.39 -10.45
C ARG A 1060 -34.56 -28.79 -9.89
N LEU A 1061 -33.50 -29.58 -9.87
CA LEU A 1061 -32.15 -29.22 -9.43
C LEU A 1061 -31.13 -29.59 -10.51
N PHE A 1062 -30.15 -28.72 -10.75
CA PHE A 1062 -29.09 -28.90 -11.75
C PHE A 1062 -27.71 -28.72 -11.09
N ASP A 1063 -26.83 -29.70 -11.23
CA ASP A 1063 -25.42 -29.65 -10.79
C ASP A 1063 -24.47 -29.05 -11.83
N SER A 1064 -25.02 -28.23 -12.74
CA SER A 1064 -24.31 -27.58 -13.84
C SER A 1064 -24.96 -26.24 -14.15
N ASN A 1065 -24.18 -25.27 -14.63
CA ASN A 1065 -24.64 -23.92 -14.94
C ASN A 1065 -25.42 -23.82 -16.28
N SER A 1066 -26.11 -24.90 -16.67
CA SER A 1066 -26.87 -25.01 -17.91
C SER A 1066 -28.26 -25.58 -17.61
N TYR A 1067 -29.30 -24.79 -17.91
CA TYR A 1067 -30.70 -25.25 -17.81
C TYR A 1067 -31.02 -26.42 -18.75
N TRP A 1068 -30.20 -26.63 -19.78
CA TRP A 1068 -30.40 -27.68 -20.78
C TRP A 1068 -29.79 -29.02 -20.38
N ASP A 1069 -29.05 -29.05 -19.28
CA ASP A 1069 -28.40 -30.26 -18.79
C ASP A 1069 -29.38 -31.12 -17.97
N GLY A 1070 -28.96 -32.36 -17.65
CA GLY A 1070 -29.82 -33.29 -16.92
C GLY A 1070 -30.05 -32.85 -15.48
N ALA A 1071 -31.32 -32.64 -15.11
CA ALA A 1071 -31.74 -32.32 -13.74
C ALA A 1071 -32.22 -33.54 -12.95
N ALA A 1072 -32.20 -33.44 -11.62
CA ALA A 1072 -33.06 -34.24 -10.77
C ALA A 1072 -34.45 -33.60 -10.72
N GLU A 1073 -35.51 -34.37 -11.04
CA GLU A 1073 -36.88 -33.85 -11.18
C GLU A 1073 -37.85 -34.49 -10.17
N TYR A 1074 -38.68 -33.66 -9.53
CA TYR A 1074 -39.62 -34.07 -8.49
C TYR A 1074 -41.02 -33.48 -8.74
N ASP A 1075 -41.94 -34.30 -9.25
CA ASP A 1075 -43.30 -33.87 -9.60
C ASP A 1075 -44.22 -33.79 -8.38
N PHE A 1076 -44.85 -32.62 -8.17
CA PHE A 1076 -45.78 -32.42 -7.04
C PHE A 1076 -47.05 -33.27 -7.16
N GLY A 1077 -47.58 -33.44 -8.38
CA GLY A 1077 -48.90 -34.02 -8.59
C GLY A 1077 -49.97 -33.19 -7.86
N ASN A 1078 -50.72 -33.81 -6.94
CA ASN A 1078 -51.74 -33.15 -6.10
C ASN A 1078 -51.23 -32.82 -4.68
N ARG A 1079 -49.93 -32.97 -4.39
CA ARG A 1079 -49.34 -32.69 -3.08
C ARG A 1079 -49.04 -31.21 -2.92
N THR A 1080 -49.01 -30.75 -1.67
CA THR A 1080 -48.56 -29.42 -1.27
C THR A 1080 -47.18 -29.43 -0.62
N GLU A 1081 -46.58 -30.60 -0.39
CA GLU A 1081 -45.24 -30.76 0.16
C GLU A 1081 -44.45 -31.76 -0.69
N MET A 1082 -43.19 -31.44 -0.92
CA MET A 1082 -42.20 -32.28 -1.59
C MET A 1082 -40.94 -32.35 -0.74
N THR A 1083 -40.34 -33.55 -0.66
CA THR A 1083 -39.05 -33.75 0.00
C THR A 1083 -38.06 -34.35 -1.00
N VAL A 1084 -36.97 -33.63 -1.23
CA VAL A 1084 -35.87 -34.01 -2.12
C VAL A 1084 -34.74 -34.62 -1.28
N PRO A 1085 -34.36 -35.90 -1.48
CA PRO A 1085 -33.24 -36.53 -0.77
C PRO A 1085 -31.91 -36.17 -1.44
N LEU A 1086 -31.23 -35.14 -0.92
CA LEU A 1086 -30.05 -34.51 -1.53
C LEU A 1086 -28.92 -35.53 -1.85
N TYR A 1087 -28.63 -36.45 -0.93
CA TYR A 1087 -27.61 -37.49 -1.15
C TYR A 1087 -28.00 -38.61 -2.13
N ASN A 1088 -29.25 -38.66 -2.58
CA ASN A 1088 -29.77 -39.72 -3.43
C ASN A 1088 -30.55 -39.16 -4.63
N MET A 1089 -30.08 -38.03 -5.16
CA MET A 1089 -30.57 -37.41 -6.37
C MET A 1089 -29.92 -38.06 -7.61
N TYR A 1090 -30.72 -38.28 -8.65
CA TYR A 1090 -30.26 -38.80 -9.94
C TYR A 1090 -30.83 -37.94 -11.06
N LYS A 1091 -30.03 -37.73 -12.10
CA LYS A 1091 -30.49 -37.05 -13.31
C LYS A 1091 -31.59 -37.90 -13.95
N LYS A 1092 -32.71 -37.26 -14.30
CA LYS A 1092 -33.92 -37.92 -14.80
C LYS A 1092 -33.59 -38.91 -15.92
N ASP A 1093 -34.21 -40.10 -15.85
CA ASP A 1093 -34.06 -41.17 -16.83
C ASP A 1093 -32.62 -41.70 -17.00
N THR A 1094 -31.75 -41.49 -16.00
CA THR A 1094 -30.37 -41.99 -15.97
C THR A 1094 -29.98 -42.57 -14.59
N ASP A 1095 -28.87 -43.31 -14.54
CA ASP A 1095 -28.22 -43.75 -13.29
C ASP A 1095 -27.14 -42.75 -12.81
N THR A 1096 -27.04 -41.57 -13.44
CA THR A 1096 -26.06 -40.54 -13.10
C THR A 1096 -26.50 -39.81 -11.85
N LYS A 1097 -25.70 -39.92 -10.78
CA LYS A 1097 -25.95 -39.20 -9.53
C LYS A 1097 -25.71 -37.70 -9.72
N LEU A 1098 -26.56 -36.88 -9.11
CA LEU A 1098 -26.41 -35.43 -9.10
C LEU A 1098 -25.59 -35.03 -7.87
N ASP A 1099 -24.62 -34.12 -8.03
CA ASP A 1099 -23.76 -33.67 -6.94
C ASP A 1099 -24.45 -32.59 -6.08
N PRO A 1100 -24.79 -32.86 -4.80
CA PRO A 1100 -25.41 -31.86 -3.94
C PRO A 1100 -24.45 -30.75 -3.51
N SER A 1101 -23.14 -30.90 -3.70
CA SER A 1101 -22.15 -29.88 -3.33
C SER A 1101 -21.99 -28.76 -4.36
N HIS A 1102 -22.63 -28.87 -5.52
CA HIS A 1102 -22.48 -27.92 -6.63
C HIS A 1102 -23.81 -27.66 -7.35
N ILE A 1103 -24.84 -27.14 -6.67
CA ILE A 1103 -26.13 -26.85 -7.28
C ILE A 1103 -26.15 -25.44 -7.89
N TYR A 1104 -26.28 -25.33 -9.21
CA TYR A 1104 -26.28 -24.03 -9.91
C TYR A 1104 -27.67 -23.49 -10.22
N ILE A 1105 -28.63 -24.36 -10.50
CA ILE A 1105 -30.00 -23.95 -10.87
C ILE A 1105 -30.98 -24.81 -10.09
N ILE A 1106 -31.99 -24.16 -9.49
CA ILE A 1106 -33.02 -24.85 -8.71
C ILE A 1106 -34.34 -24.09 -8.77
N GLY A 1107 -35.46 -24.79 -8.92
CA GLY A 1107 -36.75 -24.11 -9.06
C GLY A 1107 -37.88 -24.95 -9.60
N PHE A 1108 -38.89 -24.26 -10.12
CA PHE A 1108 -40.17 -24.83 -10.52
C PHE A 1108 -40.32 -24.78 -12.03
N TRP A 1109 -40.48 -25.95 -12.63
CA TRP A 1109 -40.97 -26.10 -13.99
C TRP A 1109 -42.49 -26.25 -13.99
N THR A 1110 -43.20 -25.63 -14.93
CA THR A 1110 -44.66 -25.82 -15.06
C THR A 1110 -45.12 -25.91 -16.52
N LEU A 1111 -46.35 -26.39 -16.75
CA LEU A 1111 -47.00 -26.32 -18.08
C LEU A 1111 -47.32 -24.88 -18.53
N GLY A 1112 -47.26 -23.90 -17.62
CA GLY A 1112 -47.42 -22.46 -17.85
C GLY A 1112 -48.83 -21.91 -17.58
N GLY A 1113 -48.92 -20.60 -17.34
CA GLY A 1113 -50.18 -19.84 -17.29
C GLY A 1113 -51.06 -20.09 -16.06
N CYS A 1114 -50.48 -20.55 -14.96
CA CYS A 1114 -51.12 -20.86 -13.68
C CYS A 1114 -50.33 -20.24 -12.51
N PRO A 1115 -50.95 -20.00 -11.34
CA PRO A 1115 -50.23 -19.63 -10.13
C PRO A 1115 -49.66 -20.86 -9.41
N VAL A 1116 -48.38 -20.79 -9.03
CA VAL A 1116 -47.73 -21.64 -8.04
C VAL A 1116 -47.46 -20.77 -6.81
N GLU A 1117 -48.27 -20.94 -5.77
CA GLU A 1117 -48.17 -20.21 -4.49
C GLU A 1117 -47.22 -20.95 -3.56
N ILE A 1118 -45.99 -20.45 -3.44
CA ILE A 1118 -44.91 -21.09 -2.68
C ILE A 1118 -45.03 -20.66 -1.21
N ALA A 1119 -45.15 -21.62 -0.30
CA ALA A 1119 -45.22 -21.34 1.13
C ALA A 1119 -43.82 -21.17 1.72
N GLU A 1120 -42.93 -22.14 1.49
CA GLU A 1120 -41.54 -22.09 1.95
C GLU A 1120 -40.69 -23.14 1.23
N VAL A 1121 -39.39 -22.90 1.17
CA VAL A 1121 -38.37 -23.84 0.69
C VAL A 1121 -37.20 -23.81 1.68
N PHE A 1122 -36.83 -24.96 2.25
CA PHE A 1122 -35.80 -25.00 3.30
C PHE A 1122 -35.03 -26.33 3.34
N LEU A 1123 -33.81 -26.26 3.84
CA LEU A 1123 -32.91 -27.41 4.03
C LEU A 1123 -33.09 -28.01 5.42
N THR A 1124 -33.00 -29.34 5.53
CA THR A 1124 -33.12 -30.03 6.82
C THR A 1124 -32.40 -31.38 6.86
N ASN A 1125 -31.89 -31.74 8.03
CA ASN A 1125 -31.32 -33.06 8.33
C ASN A 1125 -32.31 -34.02 9.00
N THR A 1126 -33.51 -33.54 9.30
CA THR A 1126 -34.60 -34.29 9.94
C THR A 1126 -35.87 -34.13 9.13
N ILE A 1127 -36.45 -35.23 8.67
CA ILE A 1127 -37.85 -35.25 8.24
C ILE A 1127 -38.61 -35.84 9.43
N ASP A 1128 -39.10 -35.01 10.33
CA ASP A 1128 -40.14 -35.44 11.25
C ASP A 1128 -41.48 -34.90 10.76
N GLU A 1129 -42.45 -35.79 10.63
CA GLU A 1129 -43.86 -35.43 10.45
C GLU A 1129 -44.30 -34.56 11.62
N GLY A 1130 -44.18 -33.25 11.45
CA GLY A 1130 -44.84 -32.20 12.23
C GLY A 1130 -44.38 -32.05 13.68
N THR A 1131 -43.34 -31.26 13.93
CA THR A 1131 -43.36 -30.09 14.84
C THR A 1131 -41.99 -29.43 14.92
N ILE A 1132 -41.98 -28.10 14.90
CA ILE A 1132 -40.83 -27.23 15.11
C ILE A 1132 -40.27 -27.46 16.54
N PRO A 1133 -38.95 -27.61 16.75
CA PRO A 1133 -38.38 -27.54 18.09
C PRO A 1133 -37.99 -26.10 18.44
N THR A 1134 -38.85 -25.43 19.20
CA THR A 1134 -38.46 -24.29 20.04
C THR A 1134 -38.86 -24.55 21.49
N ASP A 1135 -38.49 -25.70 22.06
CA ASP A 1135 -38.21 -25.81 23.51
C ASP A 1135 -37.71 -27.20 23.93
N VAL A 1136 -36.92 -27.25 25.01
CA VAL A 1136 -36.51 -28.50 25.66
C VAL A 1136 -37.58 -28.91 26.68
N SER A 1137 -38.34 -29.97 26.40
CA SER A 1137 -39.17 -30.62 27.42
C SER A 1137 -39.20 -32.14 27.29
N GLU A 1138 -39.25 -32.82 28.44
CA GLU A 1138 -39.28 -34.29 28.57
C GLU A 1138 -40.53 -34.90 27.92
N ILE A 1139 -40.34 -35.94 27.11
CA ILE A 1139 -41.43 -36.79 26.61
C ILE A 1139 -41.67 -37.93 27.62
N PRO A 1140 -42.88 -38.08 28.21
CA PRO A 1140 -43.20 -39.22 29.07
C PRO A 1140 -43.44 -40.48 28.22
N ILE A 1141 -42.65 -41.51 28.48
CA ILE A 1141 -42.64 -42.79 27.74
C ILE A 1141 -43.92 -43.61 28.03
N ARG A 1142 -44.52 -44.16 26.95
CA ARG A 1142 -45.64 -45.12 26.98
C ARG A 1142 -45.17 -46.54 27.37
N ASN A 1143 -45.92 -47.20 28.27
CA ASN A 1143 -46.02 -48.64 28.55
C ASN A 1143 -44.99 -49.59 27.88
N HIS A 1144 -43.84 -49.81 28.53
CA HIS A 1144 -42.95 -50.94 28.22
C HIS A 1144 -43.09 -52.05 29.27
N ASP A 1145 -42.86 -53.30 28.87
CA ASP A 1145 -42.74 -54.40 29.81
C ASP A 1145 -41.39 -54.29 30.55
N GLU A 1146 -41.45 -53.81 31.78
CA GLU A 1146 -40.30 -53.65 32.68
C GLU A 1146 -39.57 -54.96 32.99
N THR A 1147 -40.12 -56.11 32.57
CA THR A 1147 -39.53 -57.44 32.75
C THR A 1147 -38.83 -58.00 31.50
N GLU A 1148 -38.91 -57.33 30.35
CA GLU A 1148 -38.27 -57.73 29.09
C GLU A 1148 -36.73 -57.76 29.21
N LEU A 1149 -36.08 -58.75 28.59
CA LEU A 1149 -34.63 -58.80 28.45
C LEU A 1149 -34.19 -57.94 27.25
N VAL A 1150 -33.29 -57.00 27.51
CA VAL A 1150 -32.80 -56.02 26.53
C VAL A 1150 -31.29 -55.91 26.57
N ASP A 1151 -30.73 -55.53 25.43
CA ASP A 1151 -29.34 -55.11 25.31
C ASP A 1151 -29.21 -53.60 25.61
N VAL A 1152 -28.05 -53.21 26.16
CA VAL A 1152 -27.71 -51.81 26.46
C VAL A 1152 -26.46 -51.43 25.68
N TYR A 1153 -26.48 -50.31 24.98
CA TYR A 1153 -25.35 -49.78 24.23
C TYR A 1153 -25.03 -48.34 24.67
N SER A 1154 -23.78 -47.90 24.49
CA SER A 1154 -23.42 -46.48 24.53
C SER A 1154 -23.98 -45.75 23.31
N VAL A 1155 -24.05 -44.41 23.33
CA VAL A 1155 -24.36 -43.60 22.14
C VAL A 1155 -23.43 -43.84 20.94
N MET A 1156 -22.20 -44.32 21.17
CA MET A 1156 -21.25 -44.70 20.12
C MET A 1156 -21.47 -46.13 19.56
N GLY A 1157 -22.58 -46.79 19.90
CA GLY A 1157 -22.91 -48.14 19.41
C GLY A 1157 -22.17 -49.30 20.09
N ILE A 1158 -21.40 -49.05 21.15
CA ILE A 1158 -20.70 -50.09 21.92
C ILE A 1158 -21.68 -50.81 22.85
N LYS A 1159 -21.77 -52.14 22.77
CA LYS A 1159 -22.61 -52.96 23.65
C LYS A 1159 -22.04 -52.99 25.08
N LEU A 1160 -22.78 -52.46 26.04
CA LEU A 1160 -22.40 -52.35 27.45
C LEU A 1160 -22.97 -53.49 28.31
N ARG A 1161 -24.21 -53.95 28.01
CA ARG A 1161 -24.88 -55.07 28.69
C ARG A 1161 -25.74 -55.85 27.70
N SER A 1162 -26.00 -57.12 27.99
CA SER A 1162 -26.84 -57.99 27.14
C SER A 1162 -27.81 -58.80 27.99
N ASP A 1163 -29.01 -59.03 27.46
CA ASP A 1163 -30.10 -59.78 28.13
C ASP A 1163 -30.34 -59.33 29.59
N VAL A 1164 -30.41 -58.02 29.83
CA VAL A 1164 -30.74 -57.48 31.16
C VAL A 1164 -32.20 -57.08 31.23
N ILE A 1165 -32.83 -57.28 32.39
CA ILE A 1165 -34.21 -56.85 32.59
C ILE A 1165 -34.31 -55.32 32.42
N ARG A 1166 -35.20 -54.84 31.55
CA ARG A 1166 -35.36 -53.44 31.12
C ARG A 1166 -35.33 -52.44 32.29
N LYS A 1167 -36.04 -52.71 33.39
CA LYS A 1167 -36.04 -51.84 34.59
C LYS A 1167 -34.69 -51.65 35.28
N ASN A 1168 -33.73 -52.52 35.00
CA ASN A 1168 -32.39 -52.53 35.57
C ASN A 1168 -31.32 -52.19 34.51
N ALA A 1169 -31.72 -51.87 33.28
CA ALA A 1169 -30.80 -51.73 32.14
C ALA A 1169 -29.71 -50.70 32.41
N THR A 1170 -30.07 -49.53 32.94
CA THR A 1170 -29.14 -48.43 33.23
C THR A 1170 -28.63 -48.41 34.67
N LYS A 1171 -29.16 -49.28 35.54
CA LYS A 1171 -28.84 -49.27 36.98
C LYS A 1171 -27.34 -49.49 37.23
N GLY A 1172 -26.71 -48.47 37.83
CA GLY A 1172 -25.28 -48.47 38.17
C GLY A 1172 -24.34 -48.19 36.99
N LEU A 1173 -24.86 -47.74 35.84
CA LEU A 1173 -24.03 -47.11 34.81
C LEU A 1173 -23.76 -45.64 35.19
N PRO A 1174 -22.63 -45.03 34.75
CA PRO A 1174 -22.38 -43.61 34.93
C PRO A 1174 -23.51 -42.74 34.36
N ALA A 1175 -23.68 -41.52 34.88
CA ALA A 1175 -24.61 -40.56 34.30
C ALA A 1175 -24.30 -40.36 32.81
N GLY A 1176 -25.31 -40.47 31.96
CA GLY A 1176 -25.10 -40.47 30.52
C GLY A 1176 -26.28 -41.02 29.72
N VAL A 1177 -26.10 -41.06 28.41
CA VAL A 1177 -27.12 -41.51 27.46
C VAL A 1177 -26.78 -42.93 26.99
N TYR A 1178 -27.76 -43.82 27.06
CA TYR A 1178 -27.64 -45.22 26.65
C TYR A 1178 -28.74 -45.62 25.68
N ILE A 1179 -28.51 -46.62 24.85
CA ILE A 1179 -29.51 -47.24 24.00
C ILE A 1179 -29.93 -48.57 24.63
N VAL A 1180 -31.15 -48.67 25.13
CA VAL A 1180 -31.72 -49.86 25.81
C VAL A 1180 -32.84 -50.44 24.94
N GLY A 1181 -32.63 -51.64 24.39
CA GLY A 1181 -33.64 -52.29 23.54
C GLY A 1181 -34.12 -51.41 22.37
N ASN A 1182 -33.17 -50.78 21.67
CA ASN A 1182 -33.36 -49.82 20.56
C ASN A 1182 -33.97 -48.45 20.93
N GLN A 1183 -33.97 -48.05 22.21
CA GLN A 1183 -34.45 -46.73 22.62
C GLN A 1183 -33.43 -45.97 23.46
N LYS A 1184 -33.38 -44.64 23.28
CA LYS A 1184 -32.53 -43.75 24.07
C LYS A 1184 -33.08 -43.63 25.50
N VAL A 1185 -32.27 -43.97 26.49
CA VAL A 1185 -32.54 -43.84 27.93
C VAL A 1185 -31.46 -42.96 28.53
N VAL A 1186 -31.87 -41.94 29.30
CA VAL A 1186 -30.95 -41.05 30.02
C VAL A 1186 -30.85 -41.53 31.45
N GLU A 1187 -29.65 -41.92 31.89
CA GLU A 1187 -29.37 -42.16 33.31
C GLU A 1187 -28.88 -40.86 33.92
N ILE A 1188 -29.70 -40.28 34.81
CA ILE A 1188 -29.37 -39.06 35.52
C ILE A 1188 -28.73 -39.47 36.84
N GLY A 1189 -27.44 -39.18 37.02
CA GLY A 1189 -26.73 -39.50 38.25
C GLY A 1189 -27.39 -38.83 39.45
N LEU A 1190 -27.81 -39.61 40.46
CA LEU A 1190 -28.15 -39.06 41.76
C LEU A 1190 -26.86 -38.56 42.41
N GLY A 1191 -26.78 -37.24 42.63
CA GLY A 1191 -25.60 -36.56 43.11
C GLY A 1191 -25.02 -37.15 44.40
N PHE A 1192 -23.69 -37.32 44.36
CA PHE A 1192 -22.79 -36.89 45.42
C PHE A 1192 -21.70 -36.04 44.79
#